data_AF-A0A151X206-F1
#
_entry.id   AF-A0A151X206-F1
#
_cell.length_a   1.000
_cell.length_b   1.000
_cell.length_c   1.000
_cell.angle_alpha   90.00
_cell.angle_beta   90.00
_cell.angle_gamma   90.00
#
_symmetry.space_group_name_H-M   'P 1'
#
loop_
_entity.id
_entity.type
_entity.pdbx_description
1 polymer ?
#
loop_
_entity_poly.entity_id
_entity_poly.type
_entity_poly.pdbx_seq_one_letter_code
_entity_poly.pdbx_strand_id
1 'polypeptide(L)'
;MNEETDERPVVDEMKIELQNLKLSRVRLNIKQFTSENEVLLLEPVTFMLLMKRNLSTAWFTSIPDIDMSGRLNKINLLLSKEDYAMVLKVLEQNLGETFEDSKPVQAVPSAVKSEYSGGLEIQPGYKYEIDTSREIPSTETQEQHAHTSVKFEFIMDSLVINLFTGGSKLLQSQASPMHLPEHGLARFSLTHFAVKGRVFANGLLATSILLMNCTLDDMRQSREGSLVRIMERTSSVPGPSEDHLDKEHAKYNVRSMLDVTVRQSPNDTFADVRVFSFSIIVSLDYLMKIKDFFDVDGPNKTITTSSSKNELVAPKKKPAQQQLAASTPKMLTMNLHVEKPDIILLEDMDDINSNCIVLNTELLLKVRIMGEHQVISGSIKDLSLLAGIYNPTKRADWIYQVLRPCSIGVAGSTPEGKGLHLEVRCTDIHMSVSPGVIEILSKVIHTVTRKEEEDKEVVKPEPNYKGLWIVTPFEENNYWFLKTEVAMEALEEFTYPDDEVAAPYKPELAIVSAPTILFTLEAGVGNKTLPMLLLHVGFQSNINDWSTKSMSMDCTMSVIMSYYNSRLALWEPLIEPTESSINGKRVSTPWELKTKVQFNDIMLDSRGASAVSPASESEIEELHQSTKMSIDITSFDNLEITVTKTCLDVLKQLGQSFSSAMEASGKEPSRKVAPYVLKNETGLAIILDLEHSFFKFHDLTFVDIFDDGSRIRDHNDSYMEVILETGASIQLASKTSKLADMRLIEQLKVETVKDREDSKFSISFKGIQSKLAIPVLRADKRFFSLKHRKEGSEEWGIVSDIIVEEGSTIVTLRSILQVHNHFAQPISVYYMTKRGNEVECVGTVAPDGKLNLPLDAVYTPTNIYWLFFSVSGYVRIVLCKQYYFLA
;
A
#
# COMPACT_ATOMS: atom_id res chain seq x y z
N MET A 1 -46.18 11.91 -38.88
CA MET A 1 -47.19 11.75 -39.93
C MET A 1 -46.45 11.26 -41.15
N ASN A 2 -46.80 10.08 -41.68
CA ASN A 2 -46.49 9.77 -43.07
C ASN A 2 -47.57 10.43 -43.92
N GLU A 3 -47.20 11.21 -44.93
CA GLU A 3 -48.18 11.92 -45.78
C GLU A 3 -48.94 10.98 -46.74
N GLU A 4 -48.66 9.67 -46.75
CA GLU A 4 -49.30 8.69 -47.64
C GLU A 4 -50.32 7.76 -46.96
N THR A 5 -50.40 7.72 -45.62
CA THR A 5 -51.45 7.00 -44.87
C THR A 5 -51.85 7.78 -43.61
N ASP A 6 -53.14 8.08 -43.43
CA ASP A 6 -53.70 8.80 -42.26
C ASP A 6 -53.72 7.91 -40.99
N GLU A 7 -52.67 7.13 -40.79
CA GLU A 7 -52.51 6.24 -39.64
C GLU A 7 -51.81 7.00 -38.50
N ARG A 8 -52.44 6.98 -37.33
CA ARG A 8 -51.89 7.56 -36.10
C ARG A 8 -51.20 6.47 -35.30
N PRO A 9 -49.96 6.67 -34.85
CA PRO A 9 -49.26 5.67 -34.03
C PRO A 9 -49.99 5.50 -32.70
N VAL A 10 -50.21 4.25 -32.30
CA VAL A 10 -50.82 3.88 -31.03
C VAL A 10 -49.71 3.64 -30.00
N VAL A 11 -49.75 4.39 -28.91
CA VAL A 11 -48.79 4.31 -27.80
C VAL A 11 -49.54 3.99 -26.52
N ASP A 12 -49.09 2.98 -25.81
CA ASP A 12 -49.56 2.60 -24.47
C ASP A 12 -48.68 3.29 -23.42
N GLU A 13 -49.29 4.10 -22.56
CA GLU A 13 -48.59 4.82 -21.48
C GLU A 13 -49.06 4.29 -20.13
N MET A 14 -48.14 3.67 -19.41
CA MET A 14 -48.38 3.11 -18.08
C MET A 14 -47.60 3.92 -17.05
N LYS A 15 -48.33 4.49 -16.09
CA LYS A 15 -47.75 5.08 -14.88
C LYS A 15 -47.94 4.13 -13.71
N ILE A 16 -46.84 3.54 -13.25
CA ILE A 16 -46.82 2.68 -12.06
C ILE A 16 -46.29 3.51 -10.90
N GLU A 17 -47.10 3.64 -9.86
CA GLU A 17 -46.74 4.36 -8.64
C GLU A 17 -46.93 3.41 -7.46
N LEU A 18 -45.82 2.88 -6.94
CA LEU A 18 -45.81 2.06 -5.73
C LEU A 18 -45.53 2.97 -4.55
N GLN A 19 -46.51 3.12 -3.66
CA GLN A 19 -46.39 3.94 -2.46
C GLN A 19 -46.14 3.06 -1.24
N ASN A 20 -45.26 3.50 -0.33
CA ASN A 20 -44.98 2.84 0.94
C ASN A 20 -44.58 1.35 0.82
N LEU A 21 -43.76 1.02 -0.18
CA LEU A 21 -43.22 -0.34 -0.31
C LEU A 21 -42.30 -0.63 0.88
N LYS A 22 -42.67 -1.60 1.72
CA LYS A 22 -41.87 -2.08 2.85
C LYS A 22 -41.45 -3.53 2.64
N LEU A 23 -40.26 -3.89 3.11
CA LEU A 23 -39.80 -5.27 3.21
C LEU A 23 -39.49 -5.58 4.68
N SER A 24 -40.04 -6.66 5.21
CA SER A 24 -39.88 -7.04 6.62
C SER A 24 -39.75 -8.55 6.80
N ARG A 25 -38.88 -8.97 7.71
CA ARG A 25 -38.77 -10.36 8.16
C ARG A 25 -39.76 -10.58 9.31
N VAL A 26 -40.68 -11.54 9.14
CA VAL A 26 -41.76 -11.78 10.10
C VAL A 26 -41.71 -13.22 10.62
N ARG A 27 -41.86 -13.39 11.94
CA ARG A 27 -42.16 -14.70 12.54
C ARG A 27 -43.67 -14.88 12.60
N LEU A 28 -44.19 -15.81 11.81
CA LEU A 28 -45.61 -16.13 11.74
C LEU A 28 -45.97 -17.27 12.69
N ASN A 29 -46.96 -17.05 13.56
CA ASN A 29 -47.57 -18.15 14.30
C ASN A 29 -48.55 -18.88 13.38
N ILE A 30 -48.17 -20.08 12.91
CA ILE A 30 -48.95 -20.88 11.96
C ILE A 30 -50.36 -21.24 12.50
N LYS A 31 -50.55 -21.27 13.82
CA LYS A 31 -51.83 -21.63 14.44
C LYS A 31 -52.84 -20.48 14.51
N GLN A 32 -52.36 -19.24 14.60
CA GLN A 32 -53.21 -18.04 14.72
C GLN A 32 -53.14 -17.11 13.50
N PHE A 33 -52.24 -17.38 12.54
CA PHE A 33 -51.97 -16.52 11.39
C PHE A 33 -51.65 -15.07 11.77
N THR A 34 -51.08 -14.86 12.96
CA THR A 34 -50.64 -13.55 13.47
C THR A 34 -49.12 -13.45 13.45
N SER A 35 -48.60 -12.24 13.16
CA SER A 35 -47.18 -11.93 13.30
C SER A 35 -46.81 -11.81 14.78
N GLU A 36 -45.87 -12.64 15.24
CA GLU A 36 -45.35 -12.55 16.61
C GLU A 36 -44.27 -11.48 16.72
N ASN A 37 -43.42 -11.39 15.70
CA ASN A 37 -42.31 -10.44 15.61
C ASN A 37 -42.14 -9.99 14.16
N GLU A 38 -41.96 -8.69 13.93
CA GLU A 38 -41.67 -8.08 12.62
C GLU A 38 -40.38 -7.25 12.72
N VAL A 39 -39.43 -7.50 11.81
CA VAL A 39 -38.18 -6.75 11.68
C VAL A 39 -38.15 -6.08 10.31
N LEU A 40 -38.09 -4.75 10.27
CA LEU A 40 -38.15 -3.95 9.05
C LEU A 40 -36.79 -3.90 8.34
N LEU A 41 -36.67 -4.47 7.14
CA LEU A 41 -35.43 -4.50 6.35
C LEU A 41 -35.32 -3.32 5.38
N LEU A 42 -36.44 -2.90 4.80
CA LEU A 42 -36.55 -1.75 3.90
C LEU A 42 -37.58 -0.79 4.46
N GLU A 43 -37.16 0.44 4.76
CA GLU A 43 -38.09 1.51 5.14
C GLU A 43 -39.07 1.82 3.99
N PRO A 44 -40.29 2.29 4.27
CA PRO A 44 -41.27 2.58 3.23
C PRO A 44 -40.71 3.50 2.13
N VAL A 45 -40.56 2.94 0.92
CA VAL A 45 -40.09 3.69 -0.26
C VAL A 45 -41.26 3.92 -1.22
N THR A 46 -41.29 5.10 -1.83
CA THR A 46 -42.14 5.39 -2.98
C THR A 46 -41.32 5.33 -4.25
N PHE A 47 -41.79 4.55 -5.22
CA PHE A 47 -41.18 4.38 -6.53
C PHE A 47 -42.18 4.77 -7.61
N MET A 48 -41.73 5.61 -8.54
CA MET A 48 -42.48 5.94 -9.76
C MET A 48 -41.76 5.38 -10.97
N LEU A 49 -42.47 4.59 -11.77
CA LEU A 49 -42.06 4.10 -13.07
C LEU A 49 -43.06 4.56 -14.12
N LEU A 50 -42.56 5.31 -15.09
CA LEU A 50 -43.28 5.66 -16.30
C LEU A 50 -42.77 4.77 -17.43
N MET A 51 -43.66 3.95 -17.99
CA MET A 51 -43.37 3.08 -19.11
C MET A 51 -44.24 3.45 -20.30
N LYS A 52 -43.63 3.79 -21.43
CA LYS A 52 -44.31 4.00 -22.71
C LYS A 52 -43.96 2.87 -23.64
N ARG A 53 -44.96 2.13 -24.11
CA ARG A 53 -44.80 1.06 -25.09
C ARG A 53 -45.41 1.48 -26.41
N ASN A 54 -44.61 1.49 -27.46
CA ASN A 54 -45.11 1.69 -28.82
C ASN A 54 -45.80 0.39 -29.26
N LEU A 55 -47.09 0.46 -29.61
CA LEU A 55 -47.84 -0.68 -30.16
C LEU A 55 -47.85 -0.66 -31.70
N SER A 56 -47.29 0.39 -32.32
CA SER A 56 -47.19 0.60 -33.77
C SER A 56 -45.74 0.49 -34.28
N THR A 57 -44.91 -0.29 -33.58
CA THR A 57 -43.47 -0.50 -33.89
C THR A 57 -43.24 -1.07 -35.29
N ALA A 58 -44.24 -1.73 -35.87
CA ALA A 58 -44.17 -2.30 -37.22
C ALA A 58 -43.96 -1.25 -38.34
N TRP A 59 -44.37 0.01 -38.14
CA TRP A 59 -44.27 1.05 -39.18
C TRP A 59 -43.85 2.43 -38.66
N PHE A 60 -43.90 2.68 -37.35
CA PHE A 60 -43.53 3.97 -36.75
C PHE A 60 -42.30 3.84 -35.82
N THR A 61 -41.12 4.13 -36.37
CA THR A 61 -39.81 3.90 -35.73
C THR A 61 -39.18 5.16 -35.12
N SER A 62 -39.88 6.30 -35.15
CA SER A 62 -39.37 7.58 -34.63
C SER A 62 -39.34 7.66 -33.09
N ILE A 63 -40.06 6.78 -32.41
CA ILE A 63 -40.07 6.60 -30.94
C ILE A 63 -39.61 5.18 -30.60
N PRO A 64 -39.02 4.95 -29.42
CA PRO A 64 -38.59 3.62 -29.02
C PRO A 64 -39.76 2.65 -28.78
N ASP A 65 -39.52 1.34 -28.92
CA ASP A 65 -40.52 0.29 -28.62
C ASP A 65 -40.96 0.36 -27.17
N ILE A 66 -40.00 0.59 -26.28
CA ILE A 66 -40.20 0.73 -24.83
C ILE A 66 -39.36 1.91 -24.34
N ASP A 67 -39.99 2.94 -23.77
CA ASP A 67 -39.34 4.03 -23.01
C ASP A 67 -39.69 3.88 -21.53
N MET A 68 -38.70 3.57 -20.71
CA MET A 68 -38.84 3.45 -19.26
C MET A 68 -38.12 4.60 -18.58
N SER A 69 -38.81 5.30 -17.69
CA SER A 69 -38.19 6.26 -16.80
C SER A 69 -38.63 6.01 -15.36
N GLY A 70 -37.66 5.81 -14.47
CA GLY A 70 -37.91 5.52 -13.06
C GLY A 70 -37.20 6.53 -12.17
N ARG A 71 -37.92 7.04 -11.16
CA ARG A 71 -37.31 7.89 -10.12
C ARG A 71 -37.51 7.26 -8.74
N LEU A 72 -36.40 7.11 -8.04
CA LEU A 72 -36.32 6.63 -6.66
C LEU A 72 -35.77 7.77 -5.80
N ASN A 73 -36.46 8.13 -4.73
CA ASN A 73 -35.98 9.20 -3.85
C ASN A 73 -34.90 8.64 -2.91
N LYS A 74 -35.31 8.19 -1.72
CA LYS A 74 -34.41 7.63 -0.71
C LYS A 74 -34.76 6.17 -0.47
N ILE A 75 -33.79 5.29 -0.63
CA ILE A 75 -33.86 3.88 -0.22
C ILE A 75 -33.03 3.74 1.06
N ASN A 76 -33.64 3.27 2.14
CA ASN A 76 -32.95 3.00 3.39
C ASN A 76 -33.11 1.53 3.77
N LEU A 77 -31.99 0.80 3.75
CA LEU A 77 -31.91 -0.61 4.08
C LEU A 77 -31.27 -0.77 5.47
N LEU A 78 -31.85 -1.65 6.28
CA LEU A 78 -31.42 -1.99 7.62
C LEU A 78 -31.16 -3.49 7.63
N LEU A 79 -29.89 -3.91 7.66
CA LEU A 79 -29.51 -5.31 7.45
C LEU A 79 -28.59 -5.81 8.56
N SER A 80 -28.95 -6.93 9.18
CA SER A 80 -28.01 -7.77 9.94
C SER A 80 -27.34 -8.81 9.01
N LYS A 81 -26.27 -9.47 9.48
CA LYS A 81 -25.56 -10.51 8.70
C LYS A 81 -26.51 -11.62 8.22
N GLU A 82 -27.44 -12.03 9.08
CA GLU A 82 -28.41 -13.08 8.75
C GLU A 82 -29.50 -12.58 7.79
N ASP A 83 -29.90 -11.33 7.90
CA ASP A 83 -30.88 -10.73 6.98
C ASP A 83 -30.28 -10.59 5.58
N TYR A 84 -29.03 -10.16 5.47
CA TYR A 84 -28.30 -10.13 4.22
C TYR A 84 -28.22 -11.52 3.59
N ALA A 85 -27.84 -12.55 4.35
CA ALA A 85 -27.82 -13.94 3.90
C ALA A 85 -29.19 -14.44 3.42
N MET A 86 -30.27 -14.07 4.11
CA MET A 86 -31.63 -14.43 3.74
C MET A 86 -32.08 -13.73 2.46
N VAL A 87 -31.82 -12.42 2.32
CA VAL A 87 -32.11 -11.66 1.10
C VAL A 87 -31.39 -12.25 -0.11
N LEU A 88 -30.10 -12.60 0.04
CA LEU A 88 -29.34 -13.29 -1.03
C LEU A 88 -29.97 -14.63 -1.41
N LYS A 89 -30.33 -15.48 -0.44
CA LYS A 89 -31.00 -16.76 -0.70
C LYS A 89 -32.34 -16.58 -1.42
N VAL A 90 -33.13 -15.57 -1.03
CA VAL A 90 -34.43 -15.27 -1.67
C VAL A 90 -34.21 -14.80 -3.10
N LEU A 91 -33.24 -13.94 -3.36
CA LEU A 91 -32.90 -13.49 -4.72
C LEU A 91 -32.40 -14.66 -5.58
N GLU A 92 -31.53 -15.52 -5.05
CA GLU A 92 -31.01 -16.70 -5.75
C GLU A 92 -32.14 -17.69 -6.09
N GLN A 93 -33.04 -17.98 -5.16
CA GLN A 93 -34.18 -18.87 -5.38
C GLN A 93 -35.19 -18.29 -6.39
N ASN A 94 -35.50 -17.00 -6.29
CA ASN A 94 -36.49 -16.36 -7.18
C ASN A 94 -35.96 -16.06 -8.59
N LEU A 95 -34.67 -15.75 -8.73
CA LEU A 95 -34.05 -15.47 -10.04
C LEU A 95 -33.44 -16.72 -10.70
N GLY A 96 -33.18 -17.77 -9.92
CA GLY A 96 -32.68 -19.07 -10.39
C GLY A 96 -33.77 -20.07 -10.76
N GLU A 97 -35.05 -19.72 -10.57
CA GLU A 97 -36.18 -20.56 -10.94
C GLU A 97 -36.34 -20.56 -12.48
N THR A 98 -35.64 -21.47 -13.16
CA THR A 98 -36.00 -21.84 -14.53
C THR A 98 -37.29 -22.63 -14.47
N PHE A 99 -38.29 -22.26 -15.28
CA PHE A 99 -39.46 -23.10 -15.51
C PHE A 99 -38.98 -24.48 -15.98
N GLU A 100 -38.89 -25.46 -15.08
CA GLU A 100 -38.70 -26.84 -15.48
C GLU A 100 -39.96 -27.24 -16.23
N ASP A 101 -39.87 -27.25 -17.56
CA ASP A 101 -40.84 -27.94 -18.41
C ASP A 101 -41.01 -29.35 -17.85
N SER A 102 -42.15 -29.60 -17.22
CA SER A 102 -42.49 -30.90 -16.65
C SER A 102 -42.33 -31.96 -17.73
N LYS A 103 -41.31 -32.82 -17.59
CA LYS A 103 -41.07 -33.95 -18.49
C LYS A 103 -42.37 -34.77 -18.62
N PRO A 104 -42.82 -35.10 -19.84
CA PRO A 104 -44.03 -35.89 -20.01
C PRO A 104 -43.79 -37.29 -19.41
N VAL A 105 -44.60 -37.64 -18.42
CA VAL A 105 -44.66 -39.00 -17.87
C VAL A 105 -45.07 -39.93 -19.01
N GLN A 106 -44.22 -40.92 -19.29
CA GLN A 106 -44.48 -41.97 -20.27
C GLN A 106 -45.75 -42.76 -19.85
N ALA A 107 -46.80 -42.67 -20.66
CA ALA A 107 -47.96 -43.52 -20.54
C ALA A 107 -47.68 -44.90 -21.17
N VAL A 108 -47.93 -45.95 -20.40
CA VAL A 108 -47.99 -47.35 -20.85
C VAL A 108 -49.27 -47.53 -21.69
N PRO A 109 -49.26 -48.25 -22.83
CA PRO A 109 -50.44 -48.34 -23.68
C PRO A 109 -51.46 -49.31 -23.10
N SER A 110 -52.72 -48.86 -23.00
CA SER A 110 -53.88 -49.74 -22.86
C SER A 110 -55.00 -49.18 -23.72
N ALA A 111 -55.43 -49.99 -24.68
CA ALA A 111 -56.53 -49.71 -25.58
C ALA A 111 -57.86 -49.64 -24.83
N VAL A 112 -58.74 -48.71 -25.22
CA VAL A 112 -60.15 -48.89 -25.63
C VAL A 112 -60.79 -47.49 -25.82
N LYS A 113 -61.75 -47.43 -26.75
CA LYS A 113 -62.35 -46.26 -27.38
C LYS A 113 -63.31 -45.45 -26.50
N SER A 114 -63.55 -44.24 -27.00
CA SER A 114 -64.79 -43.43 -27.11
C SER A 114 -65.25 -42.50 -25.97
N GLU A 115 -65.36 -41.22 -26.38
CA GLU A 115 -66.41 -40.22 -26.10
C GLU A 115 -66.49 -39.62 -24.67
N TYR A 116 -66.17 -38.34 -24.51
CA TYR A 116 -67.13 -37.23 -24.62
C TYR A 116 -66.43 -35.86 -24.53
N SER A 117 -67.10 -34.91 -25.17
CA SER A 117 -66.87 -33.47 -25.32
C SER A 117 -66.86 -32.65 -24.03
N GLY A 118 -66.10 -31.55 -24.06
CA GLY A 118 -66.52 -30.25 -23.52
C GLY A 118 -65.64 -29.67 -22.41
N GLY A 119 -64.98 -28.54 -22.69
CA GLY A 119 -64.36 -27.69 -21.68
C GLY A 119 -63.22 -26.83 -22.23
N LEU A 120 -63.56 -25.61 -22.69
CA LEU A 120 -62.62 -24.56 -23.08
C LEU A 120 -61.89 -24.02 -21.85
N GLU A 121 -60.56 -24.04 -21.85
CA GLU A 121 -59.76 -23.10 -21.04
C GLU A 121 -58.75 -22.37 -21.94
N ILE A 122 -58.85 -21.06 -21.87
CA ILE A 122 -58.12 -20.04 -22.64
C ILE A 122 -56.74 -19.88 -21.98
N GLN A 123 -55.66 -20.11 -22.72
CA GLN A 123 -54.31 -19.67 -22.34
C GLN A 123 -53.92 -18.41 -23.15
N PRO A 124 -53.36 -17.37 -22.53
CA PRO A 124 -52.77 -16.24 -23.24
C PRO A 124 -51.39 -16.64 -23.78
N GLY A 125 -51.30 -16.89 -25.09
CA GLY A 125 -50.04 -17.13 -25.79
C GLY A 125 -49.51 -15.84 -26.40
N TYR A 126 -48.43 -15.29 -25.85
CA TYR A 126 -47.53 -14.41 -26.60
C TYR A 126 -46.17 -15.11 -26.69
N LYS A 127 -45.95 -15.85 -27.77
CA LYS A 127 -44.64 -16.33 -28.21
C LYS A 127 -44.24 -15.52 -29.44
N TYR A 128 -43.12 -14.82 -29.36
CA TYR A 128 -42.45 -14.22 -30.52
C TYR A 128 -41.76 -15.36 -31.30
N GLU A 129 -42.26 -15.69 -32.49
CA GLU A 129 -41.52 -16.45 -33.50
C GLU A 129 -40.93 -15.45 -34.50
N ILE A 130 -39.60 -15.42 -34.61
CA ILE A 130 -38.87 -14.68 -35.63
C ILE A 130 -38.84 -15.56 -36.87
N ASP A 131 -39.67 -15.23 -37.86
CA ASP A 131 -39.67 -15.89 -39.16
C ASP A 131 -38.61 -15.25 -40.07
N THR A 132 -37.46 -15.92 -40.21
CA THR A 132 -36.44 -15.60 -41.21
C THR A 132 -36.84 -16.16 -42.56
N SER A 133 -37.58 -15.39 -43.35
CA SER A 133 -37.51 -15.47 -44.81
C SER A 133 -38.11 -14.21 -45.47
N ARG A 134 -37.25 -13.29 -45.91
CA ARG A 134 -37.63 -12.33 -46.95
C ARG A 134 -36.45 -12.01 -47.85
N GLU A 135 -36.64 -12.35 -49.11
CA GLU A 135 -35.75 -12.07 -50.23
C GLU A 135 -35.50 -10.56 -50.39
N ILE A 136 -34.30 -10.26 -50.89
CA ILE A 136 -33.80 -8.92 -51.17
C ILE A 136 -34.50 -8.35 -52.41
N PRO A 137 -34.92 -7.08 -52.38
CA PRO A 137 -34.72 -6.22 -53.52
C PRO A 137 -33.82 -5.04 -53.13
N SER A 138 -32.69 -4.95 -53.82
CA SER A 138 -31.91 -3.73 -53.96
C SER A 138 -32.80 -2.59 -54.45
N THR A 139 -32.77 -1.41 -53.84
CA THR A 139 -32.05 -0.20 -54.31
C THR A 139 -32.28 0.96 -53.32
N GLU A 140 -31.33 1.89 -53.26
CA GLU A 140 -31.39 3.26 -52.73
C GLU A 140 -31.07 3.51 -51.25
N THR A 141 -29.89 4.11 -51.09
CA THR A 141 -29.27 4.72 -49.93
C THR A 141 -30.16 5.82 -49.35
N GLN A 142 -30.96 5.50 -48.33
CA GLN A 142 -31.40 6.47 -47.32
C GLN A 142 -30.82 6.02 -45.98
N GLU A 143 -30.15 6.93 -45.29
CA GLU A 143 -29.59 6.72 -43.95
C GLU A 143 -30.72 6.30 -43.00
N GLN A 144 -30.92 4.99 -42.81
CA GLN A 144 -31.86 4.47 -41.84
C GLN A 144 -31.39 4.88 -40.45
N HIS A 145 -32.08 5.85 -39.84
CA HIS A 145 -31.92 6.19 -38.44
C HIS A 145 -32.00 4.91 -37.60
N ALA A 146 -30.96 4.63 -36.81
CA ALA A 146 -30.90 3.46 -35.96
C ALA A 146 -32.10 3.43 -35.00
N HIS A 147 -33.05 2.53 -35.25
CA HIS A 147 -34.23 2.35 -34.40
C HIS A 147 -33.80 1.94 -33.00
N THR A 148 -34.20 2.73 -32.00
CA THR A 148 -34.00 2.37 -30.58
C THR A 148 -35.13 1.44 -30.16
N SER A 149 -34.82 0.24 -29.66
CA SER A 149 -35.84 -0.70 -29.17
C SER A 149 -36.22 -0.38 -27.73
N VAL A 150 -35.25 -0.32 -26.82
CA VAL A 150 -35.50 0.00 -25.41
C VAL A 150 -34.70 1.22 -25.02
N LYS A 151 -35.35 2.21 -24.41
CA LYS A 151 -34.70 3.33 -23.74
C LYS A 151 -35.05 3.26 -22.27
N PHE A 152 -34.06 3.38 -21.39
CA PHE A 152 -34.27 3.38 -19.96
C PHE A 152 -33.48 4.48 -19.26
N GLU A 153 -34.10 5.11 -18.28
CA GLU A 153 -33.49 6.16 -17.45
C GLU A 153 -33.94 5.98 -16.01
N PHE A 154 -33.02 5.65 -15.13
CA PHE A 154 -33.27 5.46 -13.71
C PHE A 154 -32.43 6.44 -12.92
N ILE A 155 -33.08 7.22 -12.06
CA ILE A 155 -32.42 8.18 -11.18
C ILE A 155 -32.80 7.83 -9.74
N MET A 156 -31.78 7.68 -8.90
CA MET A 156 -31.91 7.44 -7.48
C MET A 156 -31.20 8.55 -6.70
N ASP A 157 -31.96 9.32 -5.91
CA ASP A 157 -31.43 10.46 -5.17
C ASP A 157 -30.48 10.00 -4.03
N SER A 158 -30.86 8.95 -3.29
CA SER A 158 -30.02 8.39 -2.21
C SER A 158 -30.31 6.91 -1.94
N LEU A 159 -29.24 6.11 -1.81
CA LEU A 159 -29.27 4.75 -1.23
C LEU A 159 -28.47 4.77 0.06
N VAL A 160 -29.05 4.33 1.16
CA VAL A 160 -28.39 4.16 2.46
C VAL A 160 -28.56 2.72 2.90
N ILE A 161 -27.47 2.05 3.22
CA ILE A 161 -27.44 0.70 3.77
C ILE A 161 -26.77 0.78 5.13
N ASN A 162 -27.52 0.52 6.19
CA ASN A 162 -26.99 0.42 7.55
C ASN A 162 -26.84 -1.06 7.91
N LEU A 163 -25.61 -1.43 8.26
CA LEU A 163 -25.25 -2.77 8.67
C LEU A 163 -25.21 -2.83 10.20
N PHE A 164 -25.80 -3.86 10.78
CA PHE A 164 -25.82 -4.09 12.22
C PHE A 164 -25.12 -5.40 12.58
N THR A 165 -24.38 -5.36 13.70
CA THR A 165 -23.82 -6.53 14.38
C THR A 165 -24.90 -7.20 15.23
N GLY A 166 -24.88 -8.53 15.34
CA GLY A 166 -25.92 -9.25 16.06
C GLY A 166 -27.18 -9.48 15.20
N GLY A 167 -27.47 -10.76 14.97
CA GLY A 167 -28.71 -11.25 14.39
C GLY A 167 -29.08 -12.54 15.11
N SER A 168 -30.38 -12.85 15.20
CA SER A 168 -30.85 -14.16 15.67
C SER A 168 -31.58 -14.90 14.56
N LYS A 169 -31.06 -16.08 14.20
CA LYS A 169 -31.68 -16.99 13.22
C LYS A 169 -33.14 -17.33 13.52
N LEU A 170 -33.56 -17.22 14.79
CA LEU A 170 -34.83 -17.78 15.26
C LEU A 170 -35.84 -16.75 15.78
N LEU A 171 -35.54 -15.43 15.73
CA LEU A 171 -36.45 -14.35 16.18
C LEU A 171 -37.20 -14.70 17.49
N GLN A 172 -36.47 -15.25 18.49
CA GLN A 172 -37.06 -15.94 19.65
C GLN A 172 -37.47 -15.03 20.82
N SER A 173 -36.95 -13.81 20.95
CA SER A 173 -37.28 -12.90 22.06
C SER A 173 -38.16 -11.74 21.58
N GLN A 174 -39.08 -11.27 22.45
CA GLN A 174 -39.86 -10.04 22.24
C GLN A 174 -39.02 -8.75 22.43
N ALA A 175 -37.72 -8.88 22.72
CA ALA A 175 -36.80 -7.79 22.98
C ALA A 175 -35.50 -7.99 22.19
N SER A 176 -35.59 -8.10 20.86
CA SER A 176 -34.41 -7.97 20.00
C SER A 176 -34.38 -6.55 19.41
N PRO A 177 -33.67 -5.60 20.04
CA PRO A 177 -33.40 -4.28 19.48
C PRO A 177 -32.42 -4.39 18.29
N MET A 178 -32.81 -5.05 17.20
CA MET A 178 -31.90 -5.40 16.10
C MET A 178 -31.33 -4.18 15.33
N HIS A 179 -31.98 -3.02 15.40
CA HIS A 179 -31.54 -1.78 14.72
C HIS A 179 -31.26 -0.63 15.71
N LEU A 180 -30.84 -0.94 16.94
CA LEU A 180 -30.40 0.12 17.85
C LEU A 180 -29.03 0.66 17.40
N PRO A 181 -28.75 1.97 17.62
CA PRO A 181 -27.43 2.56 17.39
C PRO A 181 -26.32 1.76 18.10
N GLU A 182 -26.59 1.32 19.34
CA GLU A 182 -26.41 -0.05 19.84
C GLU A 182 -25.36 -0.93 19.14
N HIS A 183 -25.84 -1.42 18.00
CA HIS A 183 -25.29 -2.54 17.27
C HIS A 183 -24.79 -2.11 15.88
N GLY A 184 -24.67 -0.81 15.61
CA GLY A 184 -24.20 -0.28 14.34
C GLY A 184 -22.80 -0.80 13.98
N LEU A 185 -22.66 -1.37 12.78
CA LEU A 185 -21.37 -1.77 12.21
C LEU A 185 -20.87 -0.72 11.24
N ALA A 186 -21.63 -0.48 10.18
CA ALA A 186 -21.22 0.33 9.04
C ALA A 186 -22.41 0.97 8.37
N ARG A 187 -22.23 2.16 7.82
CA ARG A 187 -23.20 2.82 6.95
C ARG A 187 -22.59 3.10 5.60
N PHE A 188 -23.15 2.48 4.58
CA PHE A 188 -22.78 2.71 3.19
C PHE A 188 -23.84 3.58 2.53
N SER A 189 -23.45 4.71 1.94
CA SER A 189 -24.39 5.63 1.28
C SER A 189 -23.94 6.01 -0.13
N LEU A 190 -24.84 5.92 -1.10
CA LEU A 190 -24.67 6.45 -2.46
C LEU A 190 -25.56 7.68 -2.63
N THR A 191 -24.98 8.75 -3.19
CA THR A 191 -25.69 10.02 -3.41
C THR A 191 -25.77 10.28 -4.91
N HIS A 192 -26.97 10.53 -5.43
CA HIS A 192 -27.28 10.76 -6.84
C HIS A 192 -26.64 9.70 -7.76
N PHE A 193 -27.32 8.55 -7.84
CA PHE A 193 -26.99 7.47 -8.77
C PHE A 193 -27.92 7.53 -9.98
N ALA A 194 -27.37 7.69 -11.16
CA ALA A 194 -28.13 7.74 -12.41
C ALA A 194 -27.63 6.69 -13.38
N VAL A 195 -28.56 5.94 -13.97
CA VAL A 195 -28.31 4.95 -15.01
C VAL A 195 -29.17 5.30 -16.20
N LYS A 196 -28.53 5.52 -17.34
CA LYS A 196 -29.22 5.80 -18.60
C LYS A 196 -28.72 4.84 -19.66
N GLY A 197 -29.63 4.20 -20.37
CA GLY A 197 -29.25 3.32 -21.45
C GLY A 197 -30.22 3.30 -22.62
N ARG A 198 -29.69 2.84 -23.75
CA ARG A 198 -30.43 2.61 -24.99
C ARG A 198 -30.00 1.27 -25.56
N VAL A 199 -30.98 0.44 -25.87
CA VAL A 199 -30.85 -0.80 -26.63
C VAL A 199 -31.42 -0.52 -28.01
N PHE A 200 -30.63 -0.72 -29.05
CA PHE A 200 -31.03 -0.55 -30.44
C PHE A 200 -31.52 -1.88 -31.02
N ALA A 201 -32.35 -1.83 -32.05
CA ALA A 201 -32.91 -3.03 -32.70
C ALA A 201 -31.84 -3.98 -33.28
N ASN A 202 -30.64 -3.45 -33.59
CA ASN A 202 -29.48 -4.22 -34.04
C ASN A 202 -28.68 -4.89 -32.89
N GLY A 203 -29.20 -4.86 -31.65
CA GLY A 203 -28.56 -5.46 -30.49
C GLY A 203 -27.43 -4.62 -29.87
N LEU A 204 -27.23 -3.37 -30.31
CA LEU A 204 -26.32 -2.44 -29.64
C LEU A 204 -26.93 -1.98 -28.30
N LEU A 205 -26.17 -2.09 -27.21
CA LEU A 205 -26.46 -1.54 -25.90
C LEU A 205 -25.50 -0.38 -25.64
N ALA A 206 -26.02 0.82 -25.39
CA ALA A 206 -25.25 1.97 -24.94
C ALA A 206 -25.76 2.41 -23.57
N THR A 207 -24.96 2.23 -22.53
CA THR A 207 -25.30 2.54 -21.14
C THR A 207 -24.29 3.53 -20.55
N SER A 208 -24.79 4.50 -19.79
CA SER A 208 -24.01 5.45 -19.00
C SER A 208 -24.47 5.38 -17.55
N ILE A 209 -23.52 5.23 -16.63
CA ILE A 209 -23.73 5.15 -15.20
C ILE A 209 -22.95 6.29 -14.56
N LEU A 210 -23.63 7.11 -13.76
CA LEU A 210 -23.07 8.26 -13.09
C LEU A 210 -23.37 8.18 -11.60
N LEU A 211 -22.34 8.32 -10.77
CA LEU A 211 -22.45 8.39 -9.31
C LEU A 211 -21.71 9.62 -8.80
N MET A 212 -22.40 10.47 -8.06
CA MET A 212 -21.84 11.75 -7.60
C MET A 212 -20.97 11.63 -6.36
N ASN A 213 -21.38 10.81 -5.38
CA ASN A 213 -20.64 10.57 -4.15
C ASN A 213 -20.96 9.19 -3.57
N CYS A 214 -19.95 8.58 -2.96
CA CYS A 214 -20.02 7.33 -2.20
C CYS A 214 -19.40 7.60 -0.83
N THR A 215 -20.14 7.32 0.25
CA THR A 215 -19.63 7.45 1.61
C THR A 215 -19.72 6.14 2.37
N LEU A 216 -18.66 5.83 3.14
CA LEU A 216 -18.61 4.72 4.06
C LEU A 216 -18.28 5.25 5.45
N ASP A 217 -19.18 5.06 6.40
CA ASP A 217 -19.01 5.51 7.79
C ASP A 217 -18.98 4.29 8.74
N ASP A 218 -18.09 4.29 9.73
CA ASP A 218 -18.01 3.29 10.81
C ASP A 218 -18.98 3.65 11.95
N MET A 219 -20.00 2.82 12.19
CA MET A 219 -21.08 3.12 13.14
C MET A 219 -20.89 2.50 14.53
N ARG A 220 -19.72 1.91 14.83
CA ARG A 220 -19.48 1.24 16.11
C ARG A 220 -19.47 2.22 17.29
N GLN A 221 -20.13 1.84 18.39
CA GLN A 221 -20.30 2.69 19.58
C GLN A 221 -19.00 3.08 20.27
N SER A 222 -17.94 2.27 20.15
CA SER A 222 -16.63 2.57 20.73
C SER A 222 -15.95 3.81 20.10
N ARG A 223 -16.58 4.47 19.13
CA ARG A 223 -15.99 5.52 18.28
C ARG A 223 -16.76 6.85 18.25
N GLU A 224 -17.66 7.12 19.21
CA GLU A 224 -18.30 8.44 19.32
C GLU A 224 -17.26 9.53 19.66
N GLY A 225 -16.80 10.28 18.64
CA GLY A 225 -15.75 11.32 18.76
C GLY A 225 -14.50 11.10 17.88
N SER A 226 -14.43 9.97 17.17
CA SER A 226 -13.30 9.46 16.39
C SER A 226 -13.48 9.69 14.87
N LEU A 227 -12.50 9.32 14.04
CA LEU A 227 -12.59 9.38 12.58
C LEU A 227 -13.62 8.36 12.04
N VAL A 228 -14.89 8.76 12.06
CA VAL A 228 -16.03 7.91 11.65
C VAL A 228 -16.10 7.71 10.13
N ARG A 229 -15.69 8.71 9.35
CA ARG A 229 -15.79 8.66 7.90
C ARG A 229 -14.58 7.96 7.29
N ILE A 230 -14.83 6.80 6.71
CA ILE A 230 -13.81 5.92 6.12
C ILE A 230 -13.60 6.23 4.65
N MET A 231 -14.67 6.50 3.90
CA MET A 231 -14.56 6.79 2.47
C MET A 231 -15.43 7.99 2.14
N GLU A 232 -14.88 8.93 1.38
CA GLU A 232 -15.65 9.97 0.71
C GLU A 232 -14.92 10.49 -0.52
N ARG A 233 -15.67 11.19 -1.38
CA ARG A 233 -15.06 11.94 -2.45
C ARG A 233 -14.26 13.13 -1.90
N THR A 234 -13.02 13.28 -2.37
CA THR A 234 -12.21 14.46 -2.10
C THR A 234 -12.77 15.61 -2.93
N SER A 235 -13.41 16.59 -2.29
CA SER A 235 -13.62 17.89 -2.93
C SER A 235 -12.26 18.54 -3.04
N SER A 236 -11.75 18.75 -4.26
CA SER A 236 -10.50 19.46 -4.50
C SER A 236 -10.46 20.73 -3.64
N VAL A 237 -9.61 20.72 -2.61
CA VAL A 237 -9.22 21.96 -1.93
C VAL A 237 -8.51 22.79 -2.99
N PRO A 238 -8.97 24.02 -3.29
CA PRO A 238 -8.27 24.87 -4.24
C PRO A 238 -6.84 25.07 -3.72
N GLY A 239 -5.84 24.66 -4.49
CA GLY A 239 -4.46 25.06 -4.23
C GLY A 239 -4.37 26.59 -4.22
N PRO A 240 -3.39 27.18 -3.52
CA PRO A 240 -3.25 28.62 -3.40
C PRO A 240 -2.74 29.31 -4.69
N SER A 241 -3.00 28.74 -5.87
CA SER A 241 -2.42 29.19 -7.15
C SER A 241 -3.40 29.14 -8.33
N GLU A 242 -4.69 29.37 -8.12
CA GLU A 242 -5.57 29.77 -9.21
C GLU A 242 -6.03 31.21 -8.97
N ASP A 243 -5.37 32.10 -9.72
CA ASP A 243 -5.66 33.53 -9.73
C ASP A 243 -7.15 33.78 -9.95
N HIS A 244 -7.63 34.74 -9.17
CA HIS A 244 -8.95 35.32 -9.23
C HIS A 244 -9.35 35.67 -10.66
N LEU A 245 -10.16 34.85 -11.35
CA LEU A 245 -11.05 35.34 -12.41
C LEU A 245 -12.27 34.44 -12.74
N ASP A 246 -12.38 33.19 -12.31
CA ASP A 246 -13.53 32.31 -12.69
C ASP A 246 -14.38 31.79 -11.52
N LYS A 247 -14.80 32.68 -10.60
CA LYS A 247 -15.70 32.32 -9.48
C LYS A 247 -17.16 32.07 -9.87
N GLU A 248 -17.57 32.35 -11.12
CA GLU A 248 -18.93 32.05 -11.61
C GLU A 248 -19.04 30.68 -12.31
N HIS A 249 -17.94 30.13 -12.84
CA HIS A 249 -17.93 28.81 -13.48
C HIS A 249 -17.76 27.63 -12.50
N ALA A 250 -17.29 27.89 -11.27
CA ALA A 250 -17.09 26.87 -10.24
C ALA A 250 -18.40 26.31 -9.63
N LYS A 251 -19.56 26.94 -9.88
CA LYS A 251 -20.86 26.47 -9.37
C LYS A 251 -21.47 25.31 -10.18
N TYR A 252 -20.92 25.02 -11.36
CA TYR A 252 -21.50 24.06 -12.32
C TYR A 252 -20.62 22.86 -12.65
N ASN A 253 -19.36 22.80 -12.18
CA ASN A 253 -18.49 21.63 -12.38
C ASN A 253 -18.45 20.74 -11.14
N VAL A 254 -19.61 20.26 -10.70
CA VAL A 254 -19.63 19.10 -9.80
C VAL A 254 -19.29 17.88 -10.67
N ARG A 255 -17.99 17.56 -10.79
CA ARG A 255 -17.51 16.32 -11.45
C ARG A 255 -18.24 15.12 -10.82
N SER A 256 -18.42 13.98 -11.46
CA SER A 256 -18.91 12.77 -10.75
C SER A 256 -17.78 12.16 -9.90
N MET A 257 -18.08 11.19 -9.03
CA MET A 257 -17.07 10.32 -8.41
C MET A 257 -16.76 9.12 -9.32
N LEU A 258 -17.79 8.56 -9.94
CA LEU A 258 -17.69 7.47 -10.90
C LEU A 258 -18.52 7.83 -12.14
N ASP A 259 -17.88 7.72 -13.31
CA ASP A 259 -18.51 7.83 -14.62
C ASP A 259 -18.13 6.61 -15.44
N VAL A 260 -19.13 5.80 -15.80
CA VAL A 260 -18.94 4.59 -16.60
C VAL A 260 -19.77 4.70 -17.86
N THR A 261 -19.13 4.52 -19.01
CA THR A 261 -19.82 4.39 -20.29
C THR A 261 -19.53 3.03 -20.89
N VAL A 262 -20.59 2.23 -21.07
CA VAL A 262 -20.52 0.89 -21.67
C VAL A 262 -21.24 0.94 -23.01
N ARG A 263 -20.55 0.54 -24.08
CA ARG A 263 -21.13 0.33 -25.41
C ARG A 263 -20.86 -1.10 -25.81
N GLN A 264 -21.89 -1.93 -25.77
CA GLN A 264 -21.82 -3.32 -26.16
C GLN A 264 -22.54 -3.50 -27.50
N SER A 265 -21.91 -4.22 -28.39
CA SER A 265 -22.44 -4.65 -29.68
C SER A 265 -22.30 -6.17 -29.78
N PRO A 266 -22.96 -6.82 -30.76
CA PRO A 266 -22.82 -8.27 -30.94
C PRO A 266 -21.36 -8.73 -31.07
N ASN A 267 -20.49 -7.88 -31.63
CA ASN A 267 -19.09 -8.20 -31.97
C ASN A 267 -18.04 -7.38 -31.20
N ASP A 268 -18.41 -6.30 -30.51
CA ASP A 268 -17.49 -5.39 -29.82
C ASP A 268 -18.08 -4.91 -28.50
N THR A 269 -17.28 -4.91 -27.43
CA THR A 269 -17.62 -4.36 -26.12
C THR A 269 -16.63 -3.27 -25.75
N PHE A 270 -17.11 -2.05 -25.57
CA PHE A 270 -16.33 -0.91 -25.12
C PHE A 270 -16.78 -0.48 -23.72
N ALA A 271 -15.85 -0.31 -22.79
CA ALA A 271 -16.10 0.24 -21.47
C ALA A 271 -15.08 1.36 -21.17
N ASP A 272 -15.55 2.56 -20.87
CA ASP A 272 -14.72 3.66 -20.32
C ASP A 272 -15.16 3.90 -18.88
N VAL A 273 -14.27 3.65 -17.93
CA VAL A 273 -14.47 3.75 -16.48
C VAL A 273 -13.56 4.84 -15.95
N ARG A 274 -14.17 5.90 -15.40
CA ARG A 274 -13.45 7.01 -14.78
C ARG A 274 -13.82 7.12 -13.32
N VAL A 275 -12.82 7.05 -12.47
CA VAL A 275 -12.94 7.20 -11.02
C VAL A 275 -12.20 8.48 -10.63
N PHE A 276 -12.93 9.43 -10.08
CA PHE A 276 -12.40 10.72 -9.66
C PHE A 276 -12.05 10.72 -8.17
N SER A 277 -11.06 11.53 -7.81
CA SER A 277 -10.37 11.55 -6.51
C SER A 277 -11.28 11.31 -5.31
N PHE A 278 -11.07 10.15 -4.68
CA PHE A 278 -11.71 9.76 -3.43
C PHE A 278 -10.64 9.56 -2.36
N SER A 279 -10.99 9.85 -1.12
CA SER A 279 -10.18 9.55 0.04
C SER A 279 -10.74 8.32 0.73
N ILE A 280 -9.86 7.37 1.07
CA ILE A 280 -10.21 6.20 1.84
C ILE A 280 -9.22 6.03 3.01
N ILE A 281 -9.75 5.93 4.22
CA ILE A 281 -9.01 5.62 5.44
C ILE A 281 -9.01 4.10 5.62
N VAL A 282 -7.86 3.46 5.47
CA VAL A 282 -7.72 2.02 5.60
C VAL A 282 -7.53 1.67 7.08
N SER A 283 -8.61 1.25 7.73
CA SER A 283 -8.56 0.59 9.04
C SER A 283 -8.74 -0.91 8.84
N LEU A 284 -7.69 -1.69 9.07
CA LEU A 284 -7.69 -3.12 8.80
C LEU A 284 -8.63 -3.90 9.75
N ASP A 285 -8.75 -3.52 11.03
CA ASP A 285 -9.75 -4.10 11.96
C ASP A 285 -11.18 -3.93 11.42
N TYR A 286 -11.53 -2.71 10.99
CA TYR A 286 -12.85 -2.41 10.43
C TYR A 286 -13.13 -3.20 9.14
N LEU A 287 -12.16 -3.22 8.21
CA LEU A 287 -12.31 -3.91 6.93
C LEU A 287 -12.44 -5.43 7.11
N MET A 288 -11.75 -6.02 8.09
CA MET A 288 -11.90 -7.43 8.42
C MET A 288 -13.31 -7.74 8.94
N LYS A 289 -13.87 -6.91 9.83
CA LYS A 289 -15.26 -7.07 10.30
C LYS A 289 -16.30 -6.91 9.19
N ILE A 290 -16.10 -5.97 8.26
CA ILE A 290 -16.95 -5.84 7.07
C ILE A 290 -16.84 -7.07 6.18
N LYS A 291 -15.62 -7.57 5.94
CA LYS A 291 -15.40 -8.79 5.18
C LYS A 291 -16.17 -9.96 5.81
N ASP A 292 -16.04 -10.15 7.12
CA ASP A 292 -16.74 -11.21 7.84
C ASP A 292 -18.26 -11.06 7.78
N PHE A 293 -18.79 -9.83 7.68
CA PHE A 293 -20.22 -9.59 7.47
C PHE A 293 -20.69 -10.13 6.10
N PHE A 294 -19.91 -9.87 5.04
CA PHE A 294 -20.24 -10.29 3.68
C PHE A 294 -19.83 -11.74 3.37
N ASP A 295 -18.95 -12.34 4.16
CA ASP A 295 -18.60 -13.76 4.09
C ASP A 295 -19.74 -14.60 4.69
N VAL A 296 -20.74 -14.82 3.86
CA VAL A 296 -21.85 -15.74 4.10
C VAL A 296 -21.53 -17.02 3.37
N ASP A 297 -21.36 -18.12 4.12
CA ASP A 297 -21.29 -19.46 3.53
C ASP A 297 -22.53 -19.70 2.67
N GLY A 298 -22.35 -19.60 1.35
CA GLY A 298 -23.32 -20.10 0.40
C GLY A 298 -23.51 -21.60 0.64
N PRO A 299 -24.68 -22.19 0.34
CA PRO A 299 -24.94 -23.62 0.55
C PRO A 299 -24.06 -24.59 -0.29
N ASN A 300 -23.00 -24.11 -0.95
CA ASN A 300 -22.08 -24.91 -1.76
C ASN A 300 -20.70 -25.16 -1.12
N LYS A 301 -20.54 -24.94 0.20
CA LYS A 301 -19.37 -25.42 0.96
C LYS A 301 -19.75 -26.48 1.99
N THR A 302 -20.39 -27.55 1.55
CA THR A 302 -20.33 -28.83 2.26
C THR A 302 -20.11 -29.96 1.27
N ILE A 303 -19.03 -30.71 1.53
CA ILE A 303 -18.54 -31.93 0.86
C ILE A 303 -17.62 -31.66 -0.35
N THR A 304 -16.32 -31.48 -0.06
CA THR A 304 -15.26 -31.97 -0.95
C THR A 304 -14.11 -32.52 -0.13
N THR A 305 -14.38 -33.61 0.60
CA THR A 305 -13.36 -34.59 0.98
C THR A 305 -14.02 -35.95 1.15
N SER A 306 -14.28 -36.62 0.02
CA SER A 306 -14.25 -38.08 -0.17
C SER A 306 -15.16 -38.48 -1.34
N SER A 307 -14.57 -38.84 -2.48
CA SER A 307 -14.88 -40.08 -3.23
C SER A 307 -14.37 -39.98 -4.67
N SER A 308 -13.24 -40.63 -4.87
CA SER A 308 -12.91 -41.55 -5.96
C SER A 308 -13.84 -41.57 -7.17
N LYS A 309 -13.22 -41.29 -8.31
CA LYS A 309 -13.61 -41.72 -9.66
C LYS A 309 -14.03 -43.20 -9.66
N ASN A 310 -15.17 -43.50 -10.28
CA ASN A 310 -15.44 -44.75 -10.98
C ASN A 310 -16.60 -44.49 -11.96
N GLU A 311 -16.26 -44.03 -13.15
CA GLU A 311 -17.19 -44.03 -14.29
C GLU A 311 -17.24 -45.44 -14.88
N LEU A 312 -18.42 -46.06 -14.78
CA LEU A 312 -18.78 -47.20 -15.62
C LEU A 312 -19.14 -46.69 -17.01
N VAL A 313 -18.35 -47.11 -17.98
CA VAL A 313 -18.54 -46.87 -19.42
C VAL A 313 -19.80 -47.57 -19.91
N ALA A 314 -20.73 -46.80 -20.47
CA ALA A 314 -21.77 -47.29 -21.38
C ALA A 314 -21.70 -46.50 -22.71
N PRO A 315 -21.80 -47.14 -23.88
CA PRO A 315 -21.41 -46.56 -25.16
C PRO A 315 -22.51 -45.62 -25.69
N LYS A 316 -22.18 -44.35 -25.92
CA LYS A 316 -23.04 -43.41 -26.65
C LYS A 316 -22.70 -43.40 -28.13
N LYS A 317 -23.74 -43.63 -28.94
CA LYS A 317 -23.76 -43.53 -30.40
C LYS A 317 -23.37 -42.12 -30.86
N LYS A 318 -22.57 -42.06 -31.94
CA LYS A 318 -22.20 -40.85 -32.68
C LYS A 318 -23.45 -40.10 -33.19
N PRO A 319 -23.56 -38.78 -33.00
CA PRO A 319 -24.26 -37.92 -33.94
C PRO A 319 -23.27 -37.34 -34.97
N ALA A 320 -23.76 -37.22 -36.20
CA ALA A 320 -23.02 -36.73 -37.35
C ALA A 320 -22.58 -35.27 -37.20
N GLN A 321 -21.44 -34.97 -37.84
CA GLN A 321 -20.83 -33.65 -37.97
C GLN A 321 -21.85 -32.60 -38.49
N GLN A 322 -22.10 -31.56 -37.69
CA GLN A 322 -22.47 -30.26 -38.20
C GLN A 322 -21.25 -29.35 -38.10
N GLN A 323 -20.80 -28.84 -39.26
CA GLN A 323 -19.73 -27.84 -39.35
C GLN A 323 -20.12 -26.61 -38.53
N LEU A 324 -19.33 -26.31 -37.48
CA LEU A 324 -19.39 -25.05 -36.77
C LEU A 324 -18.88 -23.94 -37.70
N ALA A 325 -19.74 -22.98 -38.02
CA ALA A 325 -19.32 -21.72 -38.61
C ALA A 325 -18.37 -21.01 -37.64
N ALA A 326 -17.24 -20.51 -38.15
CA ALA A 326 -16.25 -19.78 -37.37
C ALA A 326 -16.91 -18.59 -36.65
N SER A 327 -16.89 -18.58 -35.31
CA SER A 327 -17.33 -17.43 -34.53
C SER A 327 -16.36 -16.28 -34.76
N THR A 328 -16.85 -15.16 -35.30
CA THR A 328 -16.05 -13.93 -35.43
C THR A 328 -15.54 -13.50 -34.05
N PRO A 329 -14.24 -13.17 -33.90
CA PRO A 329 -13.67 -12.81 -32.62
C PRO A 329 -14.33 -11.54 -32.07
N LYS A 330 -14.83 -11.61 -30.83
CA LYS A 330 -15.38 -10.45 -30.13
C LYS A 330 -14.24 -9.49 -29.75
N MET A 331 -14.38 -8.21 -30.11
CA MET A 331 -13.51 -7.15 -29.65
C MET A 331 -13.92 -6.70 -28.24
N LEU A 332 -12.95 -6.47 -27.36
CA LEU A 332 -13.16 -5.88 -26.04
C LEU A 332 -12.18 -4.73 -25.88
N THR A 333 -12.68 -3.52 -25.64
CA THR A 333 -11.87 -2.34 -25.32
C THR A 333 -12.27 -1.81 -23.95
N MET A 334 -11.36 -1.82 -22.98
CA MET A 334 -11.57 -1.26 -21.64
C MET A 334 -10.58 -0.13 -21.40
N ASN A 335 -11.09 1.05 -21.05
CA ASN A 335 -10.32 2.18 -20.54
C ASN A 335 -10.67 2.37 -19.07
N LEU A 336 -9.66 2.43 -18.21
CA LEU A 336 -9.77 2.72 -16.79
C LEU A 336 -8.86 3.90 -16.46
N HIS A 337 -9.44 4.95 -15.88
CA HIS A 337 -8.71 6.10 -15.37
C HIS A 337 -9.11 6.33 -13.91
N VAL A 338 -8.14 6.23 -13.00
CA VAL A 338 -8.31 6.56 -11.59
C VAL A 338 -7.45 7.78 -11.27
N GLU A 339 -8.10 8.91 -11.04
CA GLU A 339 -7.46 10.21 -10.85
C GLU A 339 -7.21 10.47 -9.36
N LYS A 340 -5.95 10.34 -8.92
CA LYS A 340 -5.46 10.71 -7.57
C LYS A 340 -6.37 10.21 -6.43
N PRO A 341 -6.46 8.90 -6.15
CA PRO A 341 -7.06 8.42 -4.92
C PRO A 341 -6.09 8.70 -3.75
N ASP A 342 -6.64 9.18 -2.64
CA ASP A 342 -5.90 9.39 -1.39
C ASP A 342 -6.16 8.20 -0.46
N ILE A 343 -5.24 7.24 -0.43
CA ILE A 343 -5.36 6.05 0.44
C ILE A 343 -4.55 6.30 1.71
N ILE A 344 -5.23 6.36 2.87
CA ILE A 344 -4.65 6.76 4.15
C ILE A 344 -4.68 5.57 5.11
N LEU A 345 -3.51 5.01 5.44
CA LEU A 345 -3.36 4.04 6.51
C LEU A 345 -3.15 4.78 7.83
N LEU A 346 -3.97 4.51 8.84
CA LEU A 346 -3.94 5.23 10.11
C LEU A 346 -3.50 4.28 11.26
N GLU A 347 -2.69 4.78 12.20
CA GLU A 347 -2.27 4.03 13.40
C GLU A 347 -3.45 3.83 14.36
N ASP A 348 -4.08 4.91 14.80
CA ASP A 348 -5.25 4.90 15.68
C ASP A 348 -6.35 5.80 15.14
N MET A 349 -7.56 5.24 14.97
CA MET A 349 -8.72 5.95 14.46
C MET A 349 -9.27 6.98 15.46
N ASP A 350 -9.00 6.78 16.75
CA ASP A 350 -9.62 7.55 17.83
C ASP A 350 -8.95 8.91 18.07
N ASP A 351 -7.72 9.11 17.58
CA ASP A 351 -7.02 10.40 17.63
C ASP A 351 -6.83 11.01 16.23
N ILE A 352 -7.34 12.22 16.03
CA ILE A 352 -7.10 13.01 14.80
C ILE A 352 -5.62 13.36 14.60
N ASN A 353 -4.83 13.39 15.67
CA ASN A 353 -3.38 13.62 15.64
C ASN A 353 -2.57 12.32 15.52
N SER A 354 -3.24 11.18 15.28
CA SER A 354 -2.58 9.91 15.04
C SER A 354 -1.65 9.98 13.82
N ASN A 355 -0.59 9.18 13.86
CA ASN A 355 0.29 8.98 12.71
C ASN A 355 -0.46 8.21 11.61
N CYS A 356 -0.06 8.47 10.37
CA CYS A 356 -0.65 7.92 9.18
C CYS A 356 0.38 7.76 8.06
N ILE A 357 0.09 6.87 7.11
CA ILE A 357 0.82 6.71 5.87
C ILE A 357 -0.15 6.96 4.72
N VAL A 358 0.15 7.91 3.86
CA VAL A 358 -0.69 8.31 2.73
C VAL A 358 -0.05 7.88 1.43
N LEU A 359 -0.81 7.13 0.64
CA LEU A 359 -0.46 6.66 -0.69
C LEU A 359 -1.23 7.47 -1.72
N ASN A 360 -0.49 8.15 -2.58
CA ASN A 360 -1.03 8.91 -3.70
C ASN A 360 -0.51 8.32 -5.01
N THR A 361 -1.40 8.19 -6.01
CA THR A 361 -1.07 7.60 -7.31
C THR A 361 -2.06 8.02 -8.38
N GLU A 362 -1.70 8.00 -9.66
CA GLU A 362 -2.66 8.11 -10.75
C GLU A 362 -2.55 6.87 -11.64
N LEU A 363 -3.67 6.19 -11.88
CA LEU A 363 -3.71 4.96 -12.66
C LEU A 363 -4.41 5.19 -14.00
N LEU A 364 -3.73 4.82 -15.08
CA LEU A 364 -4.28 4.75 -16.42
C LEU A 364 -4.08 3.33 -16.94
N LEU A 365 -5.15 2.69 -17.40
CA LEU A 365 -5.10 1.37 -18.02
C LEU A 365 -6.00 1.35 -19.26
N LYS A 366 -5.45 0.89 -20.37
CA LYS A 366 -6.15 0.70 -21.64
C LYS A 366 -5.87 -0.72 -22.11
N VAL A 367 -6.91 -1.52 -22.24
CA VAL A 367 -6.83 -2.91 -22.71
C VAL A 367 -7.70 -3.04 -23.93
N ARG A 368 -7.15 -3.55 -25.03
CA ARG A 368 -7.87 -3.90 -26.24
C ARG A 368 -7.57 -5.34 -26.60
N ILE A 369 -8.60 -6.17 -26.72
CA ILE A 369 -8.52 -7.58 -27.08
C ILE A 369 -9.35 -7.79 -28.35
N MET A 370 -8.79 -8.45 -29.35
CA MET A 370 -9.37 -8.77 -30.65
C MET A 370 -8.98 -10.20 -31.03
N GLY A 371 -9.74 -11.18 -30.56
CA GLY A 371 -9.38 -12.59 -30.74
C GLY A 371 -8.05 -12.91 -30.06
N GLU A 372 -7.04 -13.28 -30.83
CA GLU A 372 -5.68 -13.54 -30.33
C GLU A 372 -4.83 -12.27 -30.18
N HIS A 373 -5.25 -11.16 -30.79
CA HIS A 373 -4.53 -9.88 -30.70
C HIS A 373 -4.92 -9.13 -29.43
N GLN A 374 -3.93 -8.78 -28.60
CA GLN A 374 -4.11 -8.04 -27.36
C GLN A 374 -3.15 -6.86 -27.35
N VAL A 375 -3.65 -5.68 -27.02
CA VAL A 375 -2.87 -4.46 -26.82
C VAL A 375 -3.18 -3.94 -25.42
N ILE A 376 -2.17 -3.87 -24.58
CA ILE A 376 -2.25 -3.45 -23.19
C ILE A 376 -1.38 -2.20 -23.06
N SER A 377 -1.91 -1.13 -22.48
CA SER A 377 -1.14 0.05 -22.14
C SER A 377 -1.58 0.51 -20.76
N GLY A 378 -0.67 0.44 -19.80
CA GLY A 378 -0.87 0.85 -18.42
C GLY A 378 0.18 1.87 -18.00
N SER A 379 -0.19 2.83 -17.16
CA SER A 379 0.77 3.67 -16.46
C SER A 379 0.28 3.98 -15.06
N ILE A 380 1.16 3.81 -14.09
CA ILE A 380 1.04 4.32 -12.73
C ILE A 380 1.90 5.58 -12.68
N LYS A 381 1.32 6.75 -12.43
CA LYS A 381 2.01 8.04 -12.34
C LYS A 381 2.02 8.54 -10.91
N ASP A 382 3.04 9.32 -10.57
CA ASP A 382 3.20 10.00 -9.28
C ASP A 382 2.99 9.09 -8.05
N LEU A 383 3.38 7.81 -8.16
CA LEU A 383 3.32 6.86 -7.06
C LEU A 383 4.21 7.36 -5.93
N SER A 384 3.58 7.80 -4.84
CA SER A 384 4.29 8.40 -3.71
C SER A 384 3.69 7.93 -2.38
N LEU A 385 4.57 7.78 -1.39
CA LEU A 385 4.22 7.31 -0.05
C LEU A 385 4.74 8.32 0.98
N LEU A 386 3.85 8.87 1.77
CA LEU A 386 4.12 9.92 2.75
C LEU A 386 3.72 9.45 4.14
N ALA A 387 4.66 9.36 5.08
CA ALA A 387 4.34 9.19 6.49
C ALA A 387 4.11 10.56 7.13
N GLY A 388 3.10 10.70 7.98
CA GLY A 388 2.57 11.99 8.40
C GLY A 388 1.67 11.89 9.62
N ILE A 389 1.32 13.04 10.21
CA ILE A 389 0.16 13.13 11.11
C ILE A 389 -1.07 13.33 10.24
N TYR A 390 -2.20 12.71 10.61
CA TYR A 390 -3.44 12.82 9.85
C TYR A 390 -3.98 14.26 9.82
N ASN A 391 -4.00 14.93 10.97
CA ASN A 391 -4.48 16.30 11.11
C ASN A 391 -3.84 17.26 10.08
N PRO A 392 -4.61 17.82 9.12
CA PRO A 392 -4.10 18.69 8.07
C PRO A 392 -3.33 19.92 8.57
N THR A 393 -3.68 20.43 9.75
CA THR A 393 -3.04 21.63 10.33
C THR A 393 -1.61 21.37 10.81
N LYS A 394 -1.34 20.19 11.37
CA LYS A 394 -0.01 19.78 11.86
C LYS A 394 0.79 19.00 10.82
N ARG A 395 0.12 18.53 9.76
CA ARG A 395 0.70 17.69 8.71
C ARG A 395 1.86 18.38 7.98
N ALA A 396 1.75 19.68 7.69
CA ALA A 396 2.79 20.42 6.96
C ALA A 396 4.18 20.34 7.61
N ASP A 397 4.23 20.27 8.94
CA ASP A 397 5.48 20.19 9.70
C ASP A 397 6.02 18.76 9.84
N TRP A 398 5.21 17.73 9.57
CA TRP A 398 5.52 16.32 9.89
C TRP A 398 5.43 15.38 8.67
N ILE A 399 5.45 15.88 7.44
CA ILE A 399 5.52 15.03 6.24
C ILE A 399 6.93 14.46 6.08
N TYR A 400 7.04 13.15 6.20
CA TYR A 400 8.21 12.36 5.85
C TYR A 400 7.93 11.57 4.57
N GLN A 401 8.80 11.70 3.57
CA GLN A 401 8.63 11.03 2.28
C GLN A 401 9.31 9.67 2.27
N VAL A 402 8.51 8.60 2.38
CA VAL A 402 8.98 7.21 2.35
C VAL A 402 9.30 6.79 0.91
N LEU A 403 8.44 7.15 -0.05
CA LEU A 403 8.66 6.91 -1.48
C LEU A 403 8.52 8.22 -2.24
N ARG A 404 9.59 8.62 -2.95
CA ARG A 404 9.52 9.78 -3.85
C ARG A 404 8.65 9.46 -5.07
N PRO A 405 7.99 10.45 -5.68
CA PRO A 405 7.05 10.21 -6.76
C PRO A 405 7.77 9.50 -7.91
N CYS A 406 7.34 8.28 -8.22
CA CYS A 406 7.88 7.50 -9.32
C CYS A 406 6.76 7.07 -10.26
N SER A 407 7.12 6.73 -11.49
CA SER A 407 6.18 6.27 -12.52
C SER A 407 6.58 4.90 -13.05
N ILE A 408 5.57 4.05 -13.25
CA ILE A 408 5.71 2.70 -13.80
C ILE A 408 4.86 2.63 -15.07
N GLY A 409 5.49 2.43 -16.21
CA GLY A 409 4.84 2.24 -17.50
C GLY A 409 4.82 0.76 -17.89
N VAL A 410 3.69 0.30 -18.42
CA VAL A 410 3.50 -1.04 -18.96
C VAL A 410 2.96 -0.93 -20.38
N ALA A 411 3.64 -1.54 -21.34
CA ALA A 411 3.19 -1.63 -22.73
C ALA A 411 3.23 -3.09 -23.17
N GLY A 412 2.10 -3.62 -23.61
CA GLY A 412 1.96 -4.99 -24.07
C GLY A 412 1.31 -5.05 -25.45
N SER A 413 1.81 -5.92 -26.31
CA SER A 413 1.17 -6.22 -27.60
C SER A 413 1.39 -7.67 -27.99
N THR A 414 0.47 -8.30 -28.71
CA THR A 414 0.71 -9.59 -29.38
C THR A 414 0.89 -9.37 -30.89
N PRO A 415 2.14 -9.37 -31.40
CA PRO A 415 2.41 -9.28 -32.84
C PRO A 415 1.89 -10.51 -33.61
N GLU A 416 1.72 -10.38 -34.92
CA GLU A 416 1.31 -11.51 -35.78
C GLU A 416 2.28 -12.69 -35.68
N GLY A 417 1.77 -13.86 -35.31
CA GLY A 417 2.56 -15.09 -35.18
C GLY A 417 3.43 -15.20 -33.92
N LYS A 418 3.37 -14.23 -33.00
CA LYS A 418 4.09 -14.25 -31.71
C LYS A 418 3.13 -14.24 -30.53
N GLY A 419 3.65 -14.58 -29.36
CA GLY A 419 2.95 -14.47 -28.09
C GLY A 419 2.93 -13.04 -27.58
N LEU A 420 2.61 -12.85 -26.30
CA LEU A 420 2.59 -11.52 -25.70
C LEU A 420 4.02 -10.97 -25.59
N HIS A 421 4.20 -9.76 -26.10
CA HIS A 421 5.39 -8.95 -25.90
C HIS A 421 5.05 -7.86 -24.89
N LEU A 422 5.67 -7.91 -23.71
CA LEU A 422 5.45 -6.99 -22.61
C LEU A 422 6.71 -6.18 -22.33
N GLU A 423 6.55 -4.88 -22.12
CA GLU A 423 7.61 -4.00 -21.68
C GLU A 423 7.15 -3.27 -20.41
N VAL A 424 7.93 -3.40 -19.34
CA VAL A 424 7.73 -2.72 -18.07
C VAL A 424 8.92 -1.79 -17.84
N ARG A 425 8.66 -0.48 -17.77
CA ARG A 425 9.67 0.55 -17.51
C ARG A 425 9.34 1.30 -16.23
N CYS A 426 10.29 1.32 -15.30
CA CYS A 426 10.23 2.12 -14.09
C CYS A 426 11.12 3.36 -14.23
N THR A 427 10.68 4.51 -13.73
CA THR A 427 11.58 5.65 -13.45
C THR A 427 12.44 5.36 -12.24
N ASP A 428 13.28 6.32 -11.83
CA ASP A 428 14.07 6.21 -10.61
C ASP A 428 13.16 6.00 -9.38
N ILE A 429 13.38 4.91 -8.65
CA ILE A 429 12.63 4.54 -7.45
C ILE A 429 13.47 4.90 -6.24
N HIS A 430 13.07 5.91 -5.48
CA HIS A 430 13.78 6.33 -4.28
C HIS A 430 12.94 6.04 -3.04
N MET A 431 13.34 5.04 -2.25
CA MET A 431 12.70 4.64 -1.01
C MET A 431 13.59 4.97 0.19
N SER A 432 13.05 5.66 1.18
CA SER A 432 13.72 6.03 2.42
C SER A 432 12.94 5.46 3.61
N VAL A 433 13.61 4.70 4.46
CA VAL A 433 12.99 4.01 5.60
C VAL A 433 13.63 4.50 6.88
N SER A 434 12.80 4.99 7.80
CA SER A 434 13.19 5.41 9.15
C SER A 434 12.53 4.54 10.22
N PRO A 435 13.09 4.48 11.44
CA PRO A 435 12.50 3.72 12.55
C PRO A 435 11.05 4.14 12.86
N GLY A 436 10.73 5.44 12.75
CA GLY A 436 9.36 5.93 13.00
C GLY A 436 8.32 5.39 12.03
N VAL A 437 8.68 5.17 10.75
CA VAL A 437 7.78 4.55 9.77
C VAL A 437 7.53 3.09 10.10
N ILE A 438 8.58 2.37 10.54
CA ILE A 438 8.48 0.97 10.95
C ILE A 438 7.66 0.82 12.23
N GLU A 439 7.76 1.77 13.16
CA GLU A 439 6.92 1.81 14.37
C GLU A 439 5.43 1.90 13.99
N ILE A 440 5.05 2.82 13.08
CA ILE A 440 3.68 2.95 12.58
C ILE A 440 3.21 1.64 11.93
N LEU A 441 4.01 1.07 11.03
CA LEU A 441 3.67 -0.19 10.35
C LEU A 441 3.54 -1.35 11.35
N SER A 442 4.45 -1.44 12.33
CA SER A 442 4.42 -2.47 13.38
C SER A 442 3.15 -2.35 14.22
N LYS A 443 2.79 -1.14 14.66
CA LYS A 443 1.56 -0.90 15.43
C LYS A 443 0.29 -1.23 14.64
N VAL A 444 0.24 -0.86 13.36
CA VAL A 444 -0.88 -1.24 12.47
C VAL A 444 -0.97 -2.75 12.34
N ILE A 445 0.14 -3.45 12.10
CA ILE A 445 0.18 -4.92 12.01
C ILE A 445 -0.22 -5.57 13.34
N HIS A 446 0.22 -5.03 14.47
CA HIS A 446 -0.17 -5.48 15.80
C HIS A 446 -1.67 -5.28 16.05
N THR A 447 -2.26 -4.18 15.61
CA THR A 447 -3.70 -3.93 15.71
C THR A 447 -4.51 -4.96 14.92
N VAL A 448 -3.99 -5.42 13.77
CA VAL A 448 -4.63 -6.46 12.95
C VAL A 448 -4.44 -7.87 13.52
N THR A 449 -3.27 -8.14 14.08
CA THR A 449 -2.92 -9.46 14.62
C THR A 449 -3.40 -9.65 16.06
N ARG A 450 -3.82 -8.58 16.73
CA ARG A 450 -4.61 -8.62 17.96
C ARG A 450 -5.97 -9.21 17.62
N LYS A 451 -6.01 -10.53 17.52
CA LYS A 451 -7.25 -11.28 17.70
C LYS A 451 -7.86 -10.76 18.99
N GLU A 452 -9.11 -10.30 18.92
CA GLU A 452 -9.95 -10.18 20.11
C GLU A 452 -9.76 -11.50 20.85
N GLU A 453 -9.16 -11.44 22.05
CA GLU A 453 -9.21 -12.57 22.97
C GLU A 453 -10.68 -12.92 23.04
N GLU A 454 -11.03 -14.14 22.61
CA GLU A 454 -12.37 -14.66 22.76
C GLU A 454 -12.67 -14.63 24.25
N ASP A 455 -13.30 -13.54 24.71
CA ASP A 455 -13.94 -13.41 26.01
C ASP A 455 -15.16 -14.33 26.00
N LYS A 456 -14.84 -15.61 26.12
CA LYS A 456 -15.60 -16.76 26.61
C LYS A 456 -14.70 -17.95 26.38
N GLU A 457 -14.29 -18.57 27.48
CA GLU A 457 -13.83 -19.94 27.56
C GLU A 457 -14.79 -20.85 26.77
N VAL A 458 -14.62 -20.96 25.44
CA VAL A 458 -14.99 -22.18 24.74
C VAL A 458 -13.90 -23.14 25.14
N VAL A 459 -14.14 -23.83 26.27
CA VAL A 459 -13.47 -25.08 26.58
C VAL A 459 -13.54 -25.91 25.31
N LYS A 460 -12.43 -25.95 24.55
CA LYS A 460 -12.25 -26.98 23.55
C LYS A 460 -12.45 -28.28 24.32
N PRO A 461 -13.50 -29.07 24.03
CA PRO A 461 -13.69 -30.31 24.74
C PRO A 461 -12.39 -31.10 24.58
N GLU A 462 -11.78 -31.51 25.69
CA GLU A 462 -10.59 -32.35 25.65
C GLU A 462 -10.85 -33.48 24.65
N PRO A 463 -9.94 -33.72 23.69
CA PRO A 463 -10.17 -34.78 22.72
C PRO A 463 -10.38 -36.08 23.49
N ASN A 464 -11.53 -36.72 23.26
CA ASN A 464 -11.91 -37.92 24.00
C ASN A 464 -10.91 -39.04 23.68
N TYR A 465 -9.95 -39.28 24.58
CA TYR A 465 -8.92 -40.31 24.42
C TYR A 465 -9.45 -41.75 24.61
N LYS A 466 -10.76 -41.95 24.80
CA LYS A 466 -11.37 -43.28 24.81
C LYS A 466 -11.35 -43.86 23.40
N GLY A 467 -10.37 -44.70 23.13
CA GLY A 467 -10.31 -45.49 21.89
C GLY A 467 -8.94 -45.54 21.21
N LEU A 468 -7.95 -44.78 21.69
CA LEU A 468 -6.61 -44.76 21.07
C LEU A 468 -5.91 -46.13 21.02
N TRP A 469 -6.25 -47.02 21.94
CA TRP A 469 -5.68 -48.37 22.01
C TRP A 469 -6.60 -49.45 21.46
N ILE A 470 -7.75 -49.07 20.88
CA ILE A 470 -8.61 -50.02 20.17
C ILE A 470 -7.91 -50.31 18.85
N VAL A 471 -7.51 -51.57 18.66
CA VAL A 471 -6.91 -52.04 17.42
C VAL A 471 -7.94 -51.89 16.30
N THR A 472 -7.84 -50.81 15.55
CA THR A 472 -8.63 -50.61 14.33
C THR A 472 -8.01 -51.45 13.22
N PRO A 473 -8.79 -52.32 12.54
CA PRO A 473 -8.29 -53.03 11.38
C PRO A 473 -7.85 -52.00 10.33
N PHE A 474 -6.62 -52.17 9.85
CA PHE A 474 -6.02 -51.27 8.88
C PHE A 474 -6.35 -51.78 7.47
N GLU A 475 -6.80 -50.87 6.61
CA GLU A 475 -6.92 -51.09 5.17
C GLU A 475 -5.83 -50.28 4.47
N GLU A 476 -4.98 -50.98 3.71
CA GLU A 476 -3.81 -50.46 3.00
C GLU A 476 -4.18 -49.29 2.04
N ASN A 477 -5.43 -49.26 1.57
CA ASN A 477 -5.95 -48.26 0.63
C ASN A 477 -6.24 -46.87 1.21
N ASN A 478 -6.29 -46.71 2.53
CA ASN A 478 -6.63 -45.42 3.18
C ASN A 478 -5.46 -44.43 3.22
N TYR A 479 -4.23 -44.91 3.05
CA TYR A 479 -3.04 -44.08 3.08
C TYR A 479 -2.38 -44.07 1.71
N TRP A 480 -2.28 -42.88 1.10
CA TRP A 480 -1.78 -42.75 -0.26
C TRP A 480 -0.35 -43.28 -0.45
N PHE A 481 0.46 -43.26 0.62
CA PHE A 481 1.86 -43.71 0.62
C PHE A 481 2.05 -45.23 0.83
N LEU A 482 0.99 -45.97 1.18
CA LEU A 482 1.00 -47.43 1.29
C LEU A 482 0.38 -48.11 0.05
N LYS A 483 -0.11 -47.31 -0.90
CA LYS A 483 -0.54 -47.84 -2.20
C LYS A 483 0.70 -48.27 -2.95
N THR A 484 0.85 -49.57 -3.18
CA THR A 484 1.81 -50.09 -4.15
C THR A 484 1.43 -49.53 -5.50
N GLU A 485 2.22 -48.59 -6.03
CA GLU A 485 2.07 -48.17 -7.42
C GLU A 485 2.24 -49.42 -8.28
N VAL A 486 1.15 -49.85 -8.93
CA VAL A 486 1.23 -50.94 -9.90
C VAL A 486 2.09 -50.40 -11.03
N ALA A 487 3.32 -50.88 -11.12
CA ALA A 487 4.20 -50.56 -12.23
C ALA A 487 3.49 -50.97 -13.53
N MET A 488 3.09 -49.97 -14.32
CA MET A 488 2.61 -50.17 -15.68
C MET A 488 3.84 -50.52 -16.53
N GLU A 489 3.83 -51.67 -17.22
CA GLU A 489 4.94 -52.03 -18.09
C GLU A 489 5.17 -50.94 -19.13
N ALA A 490 6.44 -50.57 -19.35
CA ALA A 490 6.91 -49.43 -20.15
C ALA A 490 6.56 -49.48 -21.66
N LEU A 491 5.64 -50.36 -22.06
CA LEU A 491 5.12 -50.50 -23.43
C LEU A 491 3.65 -50.04 -23.56
N GLU A 492 2.91 -49.87 -22.46
CA GLU A 492 1.52 -49.38 -22.49
C GLU A 492 1.40 -47.84 -22.34
N GLU A 493 2.49 -47.15 -22.01
CA GLU A 493 2.55 -45.67 -21.98
C GLU A 493 2.66 -45.05 -23.41
N PHE A 494 2.79 -45.88 -24.45
CA PHE A 494 2.87 -45.44 -25.85
C PHE A 494 1.52 -45.48 -26.59
N THR A 495 0.42 -45.17 -25.92
CA THR A 495 -0.81 -44.79 -26.62
C THR A 495 -0.92 -43.27 -26.59
N TYR A 496 -0.31 -42.63 -27.59
CA TYR A 496 -0.49 -41.21 -27.83
C TYR A 496 -2.00 -40.93 -28.01
N PRO A 497 -2.58 -39.93 -27.34
CA PRO A 497 -3.70 -39.25 -27.93
C PRO A 497 -3.14 -38.50 -29.15
N ASP A 498 -3.05 -39.18 -30.29
CA ASP A 498 -2.99 -38.55 -31.60
C ASP A 498 -4.33 -37.82 -31.79
N ASP A 499 -4.45 -36.64 -31.17
CA ASP A 499 -5.42 -35.57 -31.48
C ASP A 499 -5.34 -34.38 -30.48
N GLU A 500 -4.16 -34.08 -29.91
CA GLU A 500 -3.88 -32.69 -29.51
C GLU A 500 -3.27 -31.97 -30.71
N VAL A 501 -4.10 -31.22 -31.43
CA VAL A 501 -3.63 -30.19 -32.35
C VAL A 501 -2.66 -29.31 -31.57
N ALA A 502 -1.36 -29.50 -31.79
CA ALA A 502 -0.32 -28.70 -31.17
C ALA A 502 -0.66 -27.24 -31.47
N ALA A 503 -1.08 -26.50 -30.44
CA ALA A 503 -1.21 -25.06 -30.56
C ALA A 503 0.15 -24.55 -31.05
N PRO A 504 0.19 -23.71 -32.12
CA PRO A 504 1.46 -23.22 -32.63
C PRO A 504 2.22 -22.56 -31.49
N TYR A 505 3.46 -22.99 -31.25
CA TYR A 505 4.33 -22.37 -30.27
C TYR A 505 4.48 -20.89 -30.63
N LYS A 506 4.06 -20.02 -29.71
CA LYS A 506 4.06 -18.57 -29.87
C LYS A 506 5.10 -17.99 -28.92
N PRO A 507 6.24 -17.48 -29.42
CA PRO A 507 7.29 -16.97 -28.56
C PRO A 507 6.82 -15.73 -27.81
N GLU A 508 7.06 -15.69 -26.50
CA GLU A 508 6.71 -14.58 -25.62
C GLU A 508 7.97 -13.86 -25.13
N LEU A 509 7.87 -12.56 -24.89
CA LEU A 509 8.99 -11.75 -24.43
C LEU A 509 8.50 -10.68 -23.45
N ALA A 510 9.06 -10.65 -22.25
CA ALA A 510 8.83 -9.61 -21.27
C ALA A 510 10.15 -8.92 -20.92
N ILE A 511 10.24 -7.62 -21.16
CA ILE A 511 11.40 -6.79 -20.81
C ILE A 511 11.03 -5.95 -19.59
N VAL A 512 11.76 -6.13 -18.50
CA VAL A 512 11.58 -5.36 -17.26
C VAL A 512 12.83 -4.52 -17.05
N SER A 513 12.66 -3.20 -16.92
CA SER A 513 13.76 -2.26 -16.68
C SER A 513 13.46 -1.31 -15.54
N ALA A 514 14.37 -1.27 -14.57
CA ALA A 514 14.39 -0.33 -13.46
C ALA A 514 15.82 0.22 -13.33
N PRO A 515 16.14 1.34 -14.01
CA PRO A 515 17.51 1.85 -14.11
C PRO A 515 18.14 2.21 -12.77
N THR A 516 17.35 2.71 -11.83
CA THR A 516 17.83 3.14 -10.51
C THR A 516 16.78 2.86 -9.45
N ILE A 517 17.13 1.98 -8.52
CA ILE A 517 16.39 1.69 -7.29
C ILE A 517 17.31 2.05 -6.13
N LEU A 518 16.97 3.14 -5.45
CA LEU A 518 17.72 3.68 -4.34
C LEU A 518 16.98 3.41 -3.03
N PHE A 519 17.52 2.51 -2.21
CA PHE A 519 17.06 2.27 -0.86
C PHE A 519 17.96 3.00 0.13
N THR A 520 17.36 3.84 0.98
CA THR A 520 18.06 4.60 2.02
C THR A 520 17.55 4.17 3.38
N LEU A 521 18.42 3.64 4.24
CA LEU A 521 18.11 3.41 5.64
C LEU A 521 18.61 4.59 6.46
N GLU A 522 17.72 5.19 7.22
CA GLU A 522 18.00 6.38 8.00
C GLU A 522 17.94 6.07 9.49
N ALA A 523 18.77 6.74 10.28
CA ALA A 523 18.72 6.70 11.74
C ALA A 523 18.22 8.03 12.28
N GLY A 524 17.34 7.98 13.29
CA GLY A 524 16.77 9.16 13.92
C GLY A 524 15.33 8.93 14.37
N VAL A 525 14.75 9.94 15.01
CA VAL A 525 13.39 9.91 15.56
C VAL A 525 12.54 11.00 14.90
N GLY A 526 11.34 10.64 14.43
CA GLY A 526 10.39 11.56 13.81
C GLY A 526 10.78 12.00 12.39
N ASN A 527 10.64 13.30 12.09
CA ASN A 527 10.83 13.90 10.77
C ASN A 527 12.28 14.35 10.49
N LYS A 528 13.22 14.05 11.39
CA LYS A 528 14.62 14.49 11.29
C LYS A 528 15.53 13.27 11.38
N THR A 529 15.83 12.72 10.22
CA THR A 529 16.53 11.46 10.05
C THR A 529 17.83 11.71 9.28
N LEU A 530 18.87 10.97 9.61
CA LEU A 530 20.16 11.00 8.92
C LEU A 530 20.31 9.71 8.10
N PRO A 531 20.56 9.79 6.78
CA PRO A 531 20.82 8.59 5.99
C PRO A 531 22.13 7.93 6.43
N MET A 532 22.06 6.66 6.82
CA MET A 532 23.21 5.90 7.36
C MET A 532 23.67 4.79 6.41
N LEU A 533 22.75 4.20 5.66
CA LEU A 533 23.06 3.17 4.67
C LEU A 533 22.32 3.46 3.37
N LEU A 534 23.01 3.31 2.25
CA LEU A 534 22.50 3.56 0.92
C LEU A 534 22.77 2.34 0.05
N LEU A 535 21.71 1.76 -0.50
CA LEU A 535 21.76 0.67 -1.47
C LEU A 535 21.23 1.18 -2.81
N HIS A 536 22.10 1.18 -3.81
CA HIS A 536 21.77 1.52 -5.18
C HIS A 536 21.77 0.26 -6.03
N VAL A 537 20.63 -0.04 -6.65
CA VAL A 537 20.45 -1.20 -7.52
C VAL A 537 19.94 -0.74 -8.88
N GLY A 538 20.62 -1.11 -9.95
CA GLY A 538 20.06 -1.04 -11.31
C GLY A 538 19.67 -2.43 -11.76
N PHE A 539 18.46 -2.60 -12.28
CA PHE A 539 17.92 -3.90 -12.64
C PHE A 539 17.39 -3.91 -14.08
N GLN A 540 17.79 -4.91 -14.85
CA GLN A 540 17.27 -5.17 -16.18
C GLN A 540 17.07 -6.67 -16.37
N SER A 541 15.91 -7.08 -16.86
CA SER A 541 15.61 -8.49 -17.12
C SER A 541 14.82 -8.70 -18.40
N ASN A 542 15.14 -9.79 -19.09
CA ASN A 542 14.41 -10.31 -20.23
C ASN A 542 13.88 -11.71 -19.86
N ILE A 543 12.58 -11.89 -19.93
CA ILE A 543 11.90 -13.15 -19.66
C ILE A 543 11.28 -13.61 -20.97
N ASN A 544 11.55 -14.85 -21.38
CA ASN A 544 10.97 -15.46 -22.57
C ASN A 544 10.07 -16.63 -22.18
N ASP A 545 9.00 -16.82 -22.95
CA ASP A 545 8.11 -17.98 -22.91
C ASP A 545 7.61 -18.36 -21.52
N TRP A 546 7.07 -17.40 -20.77
CA TRP A 546 6.60 -17.66 -19.39
C TRP A 546 5.32 -18.51 -19.35
N SER A 547 4.55 -18.57 -20.45
CA SER A 547 3.35 -19.41 -20.54
C SER A 547 3.65 -20.88 -20.88
N THR A 548 4.85 -21.18 -21.38
CA THR A 548 5.26 -22.55 -21.71
C THR A 548 6.14 -23.15 -20.61
N LYS A 549 6.34 -24.47 -20.67
CA LYS A 549 7.25 -25.19 -19.75
C LYS A 549 8.74 -24.90 -20.01
N SER A 550 9.06 -24.05 -20.99
CA SER A 550 10.42 -23.70 -21.43
C SER A 550 10.79 -22.25 -21.09
N MET A 551 10.27 -21.72 -19.99
CA MET A 551 10.57 -20.35 -19.55
C MET A 551 12.08 -20.14 -19.40
N SER A 552 12.58 -19.04 -19.95
CA SER A 552 13.96 -18.57 -19.73
C SER A 552 13.95 -17.13 -19.24
N MET A 553 14.82 -16.81 -18.29
CA MET A 553 14.94 -15.48 -17.73
C MET A 553 16.42 -15.11 -17.65
N ASP A 554 16.79 -14.06 -18.36
CA ASP A 554 18.08 -13.41 -18.26
C ASP A 554 17.91 -12.13 -17.43
N CYS A 555 18.73 -11.98 -16.40
CA CYS A 555 18.68 -10.85 -15.48
C CYS A 555 20.09 -10.27 -15.31
N THR A 556 20.21 -8.95 -15.40
CA THR A 556 21.41 -8.19 -15.13
C THR A 556 21.13 -7.20 -14.01
N MET A 557 21.89 -7.28 -12.93
CA MET A 557 21.75 -6.42 -11.76
C MET A 557 23.07 -5.73 -11.46
N SER A 558 23.05 -4.40 -11.34
CA SER A 558 24.16 -3.59 -10.89
C SER A 558 23.94 -3.16 -9.44
N VAL A 559 24.93 -3.33 -8.56
CA VAL A 559 24.78 -3.06 -7.13
C VAL A 559 25.93 -2.19 -6.63
N ILE A 560 25.58 -1.14 -5.88
CA ILE A 560 26.49 -0.34 -5.05
C ILE A 560 25.85 -0.21 -3.68
N MET A 561 26.63 -0.44 -2.64
CA MET A 561 26.21 -0.22 -1.25
C MET A 561 27.23 0.66 -0.56
N SER A 562 26.77 1.69 0.15
CA SER A 562 27.64 2.60 0.89
C SER A 562 27.03 2.94 2.25
N TYR A 563 27.87 3.14 3.25
CA TYR A 563 27.45 3.56 4.58
C TYR A 563 28.06 4.92 4.93
N TYR A 564 27.38 5.68 5.79
CA TYR A 564 27.84 7.00 6.20
C TYR A 564 28.78 6.89 7.40
N ASN A 565 30.05 7.28 7.23
CA ASN A 565 30.99 7.40 8.33
C ASN A 565 30.93 8.80 8.93
N SER A 566 30.27 8.93 10.08
CA SER A 566 30.13 10.21 10.80
C SER A 566 31.45 10.80 11.28
N ARG A 567 32.49 9.97 11.52
CA ARG A 567 33.81 10.46 11.98
C ARG A 567 34.54 11.23 10.88
N LEU A 568 34.43 10.76 9.63
CA LEU A 568 35.07 11.39 8.47
C LEU A 568 34.12 12.30 7.69
N ALA A 569 32.82 12.23 7.98
CA ALA A 569 31.73 12.84 7.21
C ALA A 569 31.78 12.44 5.73
N LEU A 570 32.05 11.16 5.45
CA LEU A 570 32.17 10.63 4.10
C LEU A 570 31.34 9.36 3.96
N TRP A 571 30.80 9.18 2.76
CA TRP A 571 30.22 7.91 2.35
C TRP A 571 31.36 6.95 2.00
N GLU A 572 31.37 5.80 2.68
CA GLU A 572 32.35 4.75 2.42
C GLU A 572 31.62 3.58 1.74
N PRO A 573 32.18 3.02 0.65
CA PRO A 573 31.58 1.88 -0.01
C PRO A 573 31.68 0.64 0.89
N LEU A 574 30.54 -0.02 1.13
CA LEU A 574 30.50 -1.36 1.72
C LEU A 574 30.71 -2.41 0.63
N ILE A 575 30.10 -2.20 -0.54
CA ILE A 575 30.40 -2.92 -1.78
C ILE A 575 31.24 -1.96 -2.62
N GLU A 576 32.50 -2.32 -2.87
CA GLU A 576 33.41 -1.47 -3.62
C GLU A 576 33.04 -1.45 -5.11
N PRO A 577 33.05 -0.26 -5.74
CA PRO A 577 32.82 -0.19 -7.18
C PRO A 577 34.07 -0.68 -7.93
N THR A 578 33.86 -1.37 -9.03
CA THR A 578 34.93 -1.93 -9.85
C THR A 578 35.65 -0.81 -10.61
N GLU A 579 36.99 -0.82 -10.62
CA GLU A 579 37.78 0.14 -11.39
C GLU A 579 38.01 -0.40 -12.81
N SER A 580 37.45 0.27 -13.82
CA SER A 580 37.76 0.02 -15.22
C SER A 580 38.57 1.18 -15.82
N SER A 581 39.54 0.88 -16.69
CA SER A 581 40.30 1.91 -17.41
C SER A 581 39.77 2.03 -18.83
N ILE A 582 38.93 3.02 -19.09
CA ILE A 582 38.43 3.32 -20.44
C ILE A 582 39.18 4.55 -20.94
N ASN A 583 39.89 4.42 -22.07
CA ASN A 583 40.70 5.50 -22.68
C ASN A 583 41.75 6.14 -21.72
N GLY A 584 42.35 5.33 -20.83
CA GLY A 584 43.39 5.79 -19.90
C GLY A 584 42.88 6.61 -18.71
N LYS A 585 41.55 6.78 -18.56
CA LYS A 585 40.92 7.34 -17.36
C LYS A 585 40.33 6.20 -16.53
N ARG A 586 40.59 6.20 -15.23
CA ARG A 586 39.92 5.30 -14.28
C ARG A 586 38.45 5.72 -14.17
N VAL A 587 37.56 4.82 -14.53
CA VAL A 587 36.11 4.95 -14.42
C VAL A 587 35.65 3.90 -13.41
N SER A 588 34.99 4.36 -12.36
CA SER A 588 34.43 3.51 -11.33
C SER A 588 33.04 3.05 -11.79
N THR A 589 32.84 1.74 -11.89
CA THR A 589 31.59 1.11 -12.32
C THR A 589 30.95 0.31 -11.19
N PRO A 590 29.61 0.24 -11.08
CA PRO A 590 28.93 -0.65 -10.15
C PRO A 590 29.34 -2.13 -10.36
N TRP A 591 29.30 -2.95 -9.30
CA TRP A 591 29.45 -4.39 -9.45
C TRP A 591 28.24 -4.99 -10.17
N GLU A 592 28.47 -5.81 -11.20
CA GLU A 592 27.43 -6.38 -12.07
C GLU A 592 27.28 -7.90 -11.87
N LEU A 593 26.05 -8.34 -11.60
CA LEU A 593 25.65 -9.73 -11.46
C LEU A 593 24.72 -10.11 -12.63
N LYS A 594 25.05 -11.19 -13.34
CA LYS A 594 24.17 -11.79 -14.35
C LYS A 594 23.61 -13.10 -13.84
N THR A 595 22.28 -13.23 -13.86
CA THR A 595 21.56 -14.43 -13.46
C THR A 595 20.74 -14.92 -14.63
N LYS A 596 20.94 -16.18 -15.02
CA LYS A 596 20.17 -16.85 -16.04
C LYS A 596 19.41 -18.02 -15.43
N VAL A 597 18.09 -18.00 -15.52
CA VAL A 597 17.21 -19.07 -15.06
C VAL A 597 16.59 -19.73 -16.29
N GLN A 598 16.69 -21.05 -16.41
CA GLN A 598 16.13 -21.79 -17.54
C GLN A 598 15.37 -23.02 -17.04
N PHE A 599 14.12 -23.16 -17.45
CA PHE A 599 13.34 -24.36 -17.24
C PHE A 599 13.48 -25.27 -18.47
N ASN A 600 13.91 -26.51 -18.26
CA ASN A 600 14.11 -27.47 -19.33
C ASN A 600 13.00 -28.52 -19.32
N ASP A 601 12.49 -28.85 -20.50
CA ASP A 601 11.54 -29.95 -20.67
C ASP A 601 12.32 -31.27 -20.79
N ILE A 602 12.09 -32.18 -19.85
CA ILE A 602 12.79 -33.47 -19.75
C ILE A 602 12.29 -34.43 -20.85
N MET A 603 11.19 -34.10 -21.56
CA MET A 603 10.56 -34.99 -22.53
C MET A 603 11.14 -34.95 -23.96
N LEU A 604 12.00 -33.98 -24.31
CA LEU A 604 12.42 -33.75 -25.70
C LEU A 604 13.73 -34.44 -26.14
N ASP A 605 14.59 -34.91 -25.22
CA ASP A 605 15.93 -35.43 -25.58
C ASP A 605 16.06 -36.96 -25.61
N SER A 606 15.00 -37.74 -25.36
CA SER A 606 15.07 -39.20 -25.39
C SER A 606 15.05 -39.84 -26.79
N ARG A 607 14.99 -39.05 -27.87
CA ARG A 607 15.01 -39.55 -29.27
C ARG A 607 16.36 -39.36 -30.00
N GLY A 608 17.43 -39.00 -29.29
CA GLY A 608 18.76 -38.76 -29.86
C GLY A 608 19.84 -39.80 -29.55
N ALA A 609 19.59 -40.78 -28.69
CA ALA A 609 20.55 -41.85 -28.40
C ALA A 609 20.51 -42.89 -29.53
N SER A 610 21.34 -42.65 -30.53
CA SER A 610 21.55 -43.55 -31.67
C SER A 610 21.99 -44.92 -31.18
N ALA A 611 21.25 -45.94 -31.58
CA ALA A 611 21.55 -47.35 -31.33
C ALA A 611 22.92 -47.72 -31.93
N VAL A 612 23.93 -47.90 -31.06
CA VAL A 612 25.16 -48.64 -31.39
C VAL A 612 25.49 -49.57 -30.22
N SER A 613 25.20 -50.85 -30.45
CA SER A 613 25.75 -52.11 -29.90
C SER A 613 26.29 -52.17 -28.45
N PRO A 614 25.79 -53.11 -27.61
CA PRO A 614 26.35 -53.35 -26.28
C PRO A 614 27.55 -54.30 -26.39
N ALA A 615 28.77 -53.75 -26.41
CA ALA A 615 29.98 -54.55 -26.23
C ALA A 615 31.15 -53.71 -25.73
N SER A 616 31.09 -53.24 -24.48
CA SER A 616 32.27 -53.05 -23.62
C SER A 616 31.82 -52.68 -22.21
N GLU A 617 32.15 -53.52 -21.23
CA GLU A 617 32.15 -53.15 -19.82
C GLU A 617 33.32 -52.18 -19.58
N SER A 618 33.13 -50.88 -19.75
CA SER A 618 33.98 -49.85 -19.13
C SER A 618 33.29 -48.50 -19.18
N GLU A 619 33.31 -47.81 -18.03
CA GLU A 619 32.95 -46.41 -17.82
C GLU A 619 31.46 -46.13 -17.53
N ILE A 620 31.26 -45.61 -16.32
CA ILE A 620 30.01 -45.06 -15.83
C ILE A 620 29.74 -43.81 -16.67
N GLU A 621 28.97 -43.94 -17.75
CA GLU A 621 28.30 -42.78 -18.34
C GLU A 621 27.30 -42.27 -17.29
N GLU A 622 27.70 -41.22 -16.57
CA GLU A 622 26.79 -40.40 -15.79
C GLU A 622 25.64 -39.99 -16.70
N LEU A 623 24.48 -40.61 -16.49
CA LEU A 623 23.22 -40.23 -17.07
C LEU A 623 22.99 -38.75 -16.69
N HIS A 624 23.39 -37.81 -17.56
CA HIS A 624 23.05 -36.40 -17.42
C HIS A 624 21.52 -36.28 -17.58
N GLN A 625 20.78 -36.55 -16.51
CA GLN A 625 19.41 -36.10 -16.39
C GLN A 625 19.44 -34.58 -16.53
N SER A 626 18.85 -34.08 -17.61
CA SER A 626 18.70 -32.64 -17.81
C SER A 626 17.97 -32.06 -16.59
N THR A 627 18.60 -31.08 -15.94
CA THR A 627 18.03 -30.46 -14.76
C THR A 627 16.74 -29.75 -15.16
N LYS A 628 15.64 -30.06 -14.46
CA LYS A 628 14.31 -29.44 -14.68
C LYS A 628 14.35 -27.91 -14.60
N MET A 629 15.28 -27.39 -13.80
CA MET A 629 15.55 -25.97 -13.63
C MET A 629 17.08 -25.80 -13.52
N SER A 630 17.65 -24.93 -14.33
CA SER A 630 19.04 -24.47 -14.22
C SER A 630 19.04 -23.02 -13.77
N ILE A 631 19.84 -22.69 -12.76
CA ILE A 631 20.07 -21.32 -12.28
C ILE A 631 21.57 -21.05 -12.39
N ASP A 632 21.96 -20.30 -13.41
CA ASP A 632 23.34 -19.91 -13.64
C ASP A 632 23.55 -18.48 -13.12
N ILE A 633 24.37 -18.35 -12.08
CA ILE A 633 24.75 -17.05 -11.52
C ILE A 633 26.20 -16.79 -11.93
N THR A 634 26.43 -15.71 -12.68
CA THR A 634 27.74 -15.35 -13.21
C THR A 634 28.08 -13.90 -12.87
N SER A 635 29.32 -13.66 -12.46
CA SER A 635 29.88 -12.34 -12.19
C SER A 635 31.17 -12.23 -13.00
N PHE A 636 31.36 -11.13 -13.74
CA PHE A 636 32.60 -10.91 -14.50
C PHE A 636 33.72 -10.37 -13.60
N ASP A 637 33.34 -9.56 -12.62
CA ASP A 637 34.25 -8.92 -11.70
C ASP A 637 34.19 -9.58 -10.31
N ASN A 638 35.28 -9.44 -9.54
CA ASN A 638 35.29 -9.86 -8.13
C ASN A 638 34.40 -8.92 -7.31
N LEU A 639 33.56 -9.49 -6.45
CA LEU A 639 32.80 -8.71 -5.46
C LEU A 639 33.70 -8.38 -4.28
N GLU A 640 34.14 -7.13 -4.17
CA GLU A 640 34.95 -6.64 -3.06
C GLU A 640 34.05 -6.01 -1.99
N ILE A 641 34.09 -6.58 -0.78
CA ILE A 641 33.31 -6.11 0.37
C ILE A 641 34.26 -5.63 1.47
N THR A 642 34.14 -4.36 1.85
CA THR A 642 35.00 -3.76 2.89
C THR A 642 34.20 -3.48 4.14
N VAL A 643 34.47 -4.28 5.18
CA VAL A 643 33.84 -4.16 6.50
C VAL A 643 34.83 -3.58 7.49
N THR A 644 34.63 -2.32 7.86
CA THR A 644 35.44 -1.65 8.89
C THR A 644 34.77 -1.75 10.27
N LYS A 645 35.50 -1.40 11.33
CA LYS A 645 34.91 -1.29 12.68
C LYS A 645 33.79 -0.24 12.75
N THR A 646 33.93 0.88 12.03
CA THR A 646 32.89 1.91 11.97
C THR A 646 31.65 1.43 11.24
N CYS A 647 31.79 0.61 10.19
CA CYS A 647 30.65 -0.05 9.52
C CYS A 647 29.86 -0.92 10.52
N LEU A 648 30.54 -1.78 11.29
CA LEU A 648 29.90 -2.64 12.28
C LEU A 648 29.18 -1.84 13.38
N ASP A 649 29.78 -0.74 13.85
CA ASP A 649 29.17 0.14 14.83
C ASP A 649 27.87 0.78 14.27
N VAL A 650 27.89 1.26 13.02
CA VAL A 650 26.72 1.82 12.32
C VAL A 650 25.61 0.77 12.15
N LEU A 651 25.95 -0.44 11.66
CA LEU A 651 24.98 -1.51 11.47
C LEU A 651 24.37 -1.97 12.80
N LYS A 652 25.15 -2.01 13.88
CA LYS A 652 24.67 -2.34 15.22
C LYS A 652 23.71 -1.28 15.75
N GLN A 653 24.04 0.01 15.59
CA GLN A 653 23.15 1.12 15.98
C GLN A 653 21.84 1.08 15.19
N LEU A 654 21.92 0.86 13.87
CA LEU A 654 20.77 0.73 13.00
C LEU A 654 19.88 -0.44 13.46
N GLY A 655 20.47 -1.63 13.67
CA GLY A 655 19.77 -2.82 14.16
C GLY A 655 19.08 -2.60 15.51
N GLN A 656 19.73 -1.93 16.47
CA GLN A 656 19.13 -1.60 17.77
C GLN A 656 17.95 -0.64 17.62
N SER A 657 18.07 0.38 16.77
CA SER A 657 16.99 1.37 16.54
C SER A 657 15.76 0.74 15.87
N PHE A 658 15.95 -0.11 14.86
CA PHE A 658 14.84 -0.81 14.19
C PHE A 658 14.23 -1.90 15.08
N SER A 659 15.04 -2.64 15.85
CA SER A 659 14.53 -3.61 16.82
C SER A 659 13.66 -2.92 17.89
N SER A 660 14.09 -1.76 18.36
CA SER A 660 13.32 -0.95 19.32
C SER A 660 12.01 -0.43 18.73
N ALA A 661 11.99 -0.09 17.44
CA ALA A 661 10.77 0.33 16.74
C ALA A 661 9.81 -0.83 16.43
N MET A 662 10.34 -2.06 16.29
CA MET A 662 9.52 -3.26 16.09
C MET A 662 8.88 -3.74 17.40
N GLU A 663 9.59 -3.64 18.53
CA GLU A 663 9.05 -3.97 19.84
C GLU A 663 7.99 -2.93 20.25
N ALA A 664 6.71 -3.27 20.04
CA ALA A 664 5.54 -2.47 20.39
C ALA A 664 5.34 -2.31 21.92
N SER A 665 6.38 -1.95 22.67
CA SER A 665 6.24 -1.53 24.05
C SER A 665 5.66 -0.12 24.04
N GLY A 666 4.55 0.09 24.77
CA GLY A 666 3.91 1.38 24.98
C GLY A 666 4.76 2.35 25.81
N LYS A 667 6.05 2.46 25.51
CA LYS A 667 6.89 3.55 25.95
C LYS A 667 6.36 4.82 25.32
N GLU A 668 6.24 5.85 26.14
CA GLU A 668 5.89 7.22 25.74
C GLU A 668 6.58 7.59 24.42
N PRO A 669 5.92 8.40 23.56
CA PRO A 669 6.50 8.84 22.29
C PRO A 669 7.92 9.30 22.54
N SER A 670 8.86 8.63 21.87
CA SER A 670 10.30 8.86 22.04
C SER A 670 10.58 10.36 22.06
N ARG A 671 11.14 10.82 23.19
CA ARG A 671 11.31 12.22 23.52
C ARG A 671 12.05 12.90 22.37
N LYS A 672 11.42 13.90 21.74
CA LYS A 672 11.98 14.64 20.60
C LYS A 672 13.41 15.06 20.92
N VAL A 673 14.38 14.67 20.10
CA VAL A 673 15.76 15.15 20.17
C VAL A 673 16.03 16.02 18.96
N ALA A 674 16.60 17.20 19.19
CA ALA A 674 16.95 18.11 18.11
C ALA A 674 18.17 17.59 17.31
N PRO A 675 18.21 17.79 15.98
CA PRO A 675 19.24 17.21 15.12
C PRO A 675 20.64 17.75 15.44
N TYR A 676 20.70 18.96 16.01
CA TYR A 676 21.92 19.52 16.57
C TYR A 676 21.66 19.98 17.99
N VAL A 677 22.55 19.59 18.90
CA VAL A 677 22.54 20.04 20.30
C VAL A 677 23.89 20.65 20.60
N LEU A 678 23.94 21.95 20.91
CA LEU A 678 25.16 22.63 21.32
C LEU A 678 25.17 22.77 22.84
N LYS A 679 26.18 22.19 23.49
CA LYS A 679 26.41 22.24 24.94
C LYS A 679 27.61 23.12 25.25
N ASN A 680 27.43 24.07 26.18
CA ASN A 680 28.51 24.92 26.65
C ASN A 680 29.07 24.39 27.98
N GLU A 681 30.29 23.87 27.96
CA GLU A 681 31.04 23.44 29.14
C GLU A 681 32.42 24.14 29.20
N THR A 682 32.53 25.33 28.60
CA THR A 682 33.79 26.10 28.57
C THR A 682 34.05 26.92 29.84
N GLY A 683 33.03 27.15 30.67
CA GLY A 683 33.12 28.02 31.84
C GLY A 683 32.92 29.51 31.56
N LEU A 684 32.68 29.90 30.30
CA LEU A 684 32.38 31.27 29.87
C LEU A 684 31.04 31.30 29.13
N ALA A 685 30.36 32.45 29.15
CA ALA A 685 29.16 32.64 28.35
C ALA A 685 29.51 32.69 26.85
N ILE A 686 28.86 31.82 26.08
CA ILE A 686 29.02 31.67 24.64
C ILE A 686 27.90 32.42 23.92
N ILE A 687 28.22 33.19 22.88
CA ILE A 687 27.25 33.87 22.02
C ILE A 687 27.25 33.15 20.67
N LEU A 688 26.13 32.52 20.33
CA LEU A 688 25.88 31.86 19.06
C LEU A 688 25.18 32.84 18.10
N ASP A 689 25.80 33.09 16.95
CA ASP A 689 25.24 33.91 15.86
C ASP A 689 24.27 33.05 15.03
N LEU A 690 22.97 33.36 15.14
CA LEU A 690 21.89 32.71 14.41
C LEU A 690 21.42 33.52 13.20
N GLU A 691 21.79 34.79 13.08
CA GLU A 691 21.45 35.65 11.93
C GLU A 691 22.22 35.22 10.68
N HIS A 692 23.54 35.10 10.80
CA HIS A 692 24.43 34.73 9.69
C HIS A 692 24.69 33.22 9.58
N SER A 693 24.15 32.41 10.49
CA SER A 693 24.26 30.95 10.40
C SER A 693 23.05 30.30 9.74
N PHE A 694 23.24 29.09 9.22
CA PHE A 694 22.19 28.29 8.60
C PHE A 694 21.36 27.53 9.64
N PHE A 695 21.38 27.93 10.91
CA PHE A 695 20.69 27.24 12.00
C PHE A 695 19.59 28.13 12.61
N LYS A 696 18.48 27.52 13.02
CA LYS A 696 17.38 28.15 13.75
C LYS A 696 17.20 27.50 15.11
N PHE A 697 16.81 28.29 16.11
CA PHE A 697 16.43 27.78 17.42
C PHE A 697 15.26 26.80 17.28
N HIS A 698 15.34 25.68 18.01
CA HIS A 698 14.28 24.70 18.04
C HIS A 698 13.70 24.63 19.45
N ASP A 699 12.49 25.16 19.61
CA ASP A 699 11.77 25.06 20.87
C ASP A 699 11.06 23.70 20.93
N LEU A 700 11.47 22.83 21.87
CA LEU A 700 10.79 21.57 22.18
C LEU A 700 9.93 21.67 23.45
N THR A 701 9.82 22.85 24.07
CA THR A 701 9.22 23.07 25.40
C THR A 701 7.84 23.73 25.39
N PHE A 702 7.32 24.16 24.24
CA PHE A 702 5.94 24.66 24.10
C PHE A 702 5.02 23.61 23.45
N VAL A 703 4.92 22.44 24.07
CA VAL A 703 3.69 21.65 24.06
C VAL A 703 3.51 21.20 25.50
N ASP A 704 2.34 21.49 26.04
CA ASP A 704 1.86 21.27 27.41
C ASP A 704 2.07 22.44 28.38
N ILE A 705 0.94 22.85 28.98
CA ILE A 705 0.73 23.94 29.94
C ILE A 705 0.55 25.33 29.28
N PHE A 706 -0.59 25.56 28.61
CA PHE A 706 -1.48 26.72 28.77
C PHE A 706 -2.60 26.61 27.73
N ASP A 707 -3.64 25.86 28.11
CA ASP A 707 -4.99 26.04 27.57
C ASP A 707 -5.57 27.27 28.29
N ASP A 708 -5.40 28.45 27.71
CA ASP A 708 -6.38 29.53 27.83
C ASP A 708 -6.27 30.47 26.64
N GLY A 709 -7.40 30.67 25.97
CA GLY A 709 -7.50 31.38 24.72
C GLY A 709 -7.16 32.86 24.88
N SER A 710 -5.95 33.27 24.51
CA SER A 710 -5.73 34.58 23.89
C SER A 710 -4.30 34.74 23.36
N ARG A 711 -4.23 35.30 22.14
CA ARG A 711 -3.04 35.78 21.40
C ARG A 711 -2.30 34.71 20.59
N ILE A 712 -2.82 34.52 19.38
CA ILE A 712 -2.02 34.21 18.19
C ILE A 712 -0.85 35.20 18.17
N ARG A 713 0.36 34.74 18.52
CA ARG A 713 1.60 35.41 18.18
C ARG A 713 2.14 34.72 16.94
N ASP A 714 2.24 35.47 15.86
CA ASP A 714 2.93 35.05 14.63
C ASP A 714 4.30 34.44 14.98
N HIS A 715 4.47 33.16 14.71
CA HIS A 715 5.73 32.43 14.94
C HIS A 715 6.75 32.79 13.85
N ASN A 716 7.31 34.00 13.93
CA ASN A 716 8.43 34.43 13.09
C ASN A 716 9.55 35.09 13.91
N ASP A 717 9.72 34.71 15.18
CA ASP A 717 10.85 35.14 15.99
C ASP A 717 12.10 34.34 15.61
N SER A 718 12.75 34.72 14.51
CA SER A 718 14.12 34.31 14.26
C SER A 718 15.02 35.04 15.26
N TYR A 719 15.41 34.37 16.34
CA TYR A 719 16.44 34.89 17.24
C TYR A 719 17.73 35.18 16.44
N MET A 720 18.28 36.39 16.59
CA MET A 720 19.51 36.79 15.88
C MET A 720 20.76 36.26 16.57
N GLU A 721 20.76 36.24 17.89
CA GLU A 721 21.85 35.69 18.70
C GLU A 721 21.28 34.95 19.91
N VAL A 722 21.97 33.91 20.35
CA VAL A 722 21.66 33.21 21.61
C VAL A 722 22.88 33.21 22.52
N ILE A 723 22.69 33.62 23.77
CA ILE A 723 23.71 33.59 24.81
C ILE A 723 23.51 32.31 25.65
N LEU A 724 24.46 31.38 25.54
CA LEU A 724 24.53 30.17 26.34
C LEU A 724 25.44 30.37 27.55
N GLU A 725 24.85 30.36 28.74
CA GLU A 725 25.59 30.32 30.00
C GLU A 725 26.30 28.97 30.20
N THR A 726 27.23 28.90 31.16
CA THR A 726 27.98 27.68 31.47
C THR A 726 27.04 26.56 31.92
N GLY A 727 27.17 25.38 31.33
CA GLY A 727 26.33 24.21 31.58
C GLY A 727 25.01 24.18 30.80
N ALA A 728 24.68 25.24 30.05
CA ALA A 728 23.46 25.29 29.24
C ALA A 728 23.63 24.53 27.92
N SER A 729 22.51 23.99 27.42
CA SER A 729 22.43 23.36 26.10
C SER A 729 21.33 24.00 25.26
N ILE A 730 21.60 24.22 23.98
CA ILE A 730 20.62 24.68 23.01
C ILE A 730 20.34 23.61 21.97
N GLN A 731 19.09 23.57 21.55
CA GLN A 731 18.60 22.71 20.50
C GLN A 731 18.44 23.52 19.21
N LEU A 732 19.02 23.03 18.12
CA LEU A 732 19.14 23.74 16.86
C LEU A 732 18.65 22.85 15.71
N ALA A 733 18.11 23.48 14.67
CA ALA A 733 17.75 22.82 13.41
C ALA A 733 18.30 23.62 12.22
N SER A 734 18.57 22.97 11.09
CA SER A 734 18.97 23.68 9.86
C SER A 734 17.81 24.54 9.32
N LYS A 735 18.13 25.73 8.79
CA LYS A 735 17.22 26.65 8.11
C LYS A 735 16.80 26.11 6.73
N THR A 736 17.67 25.36 6.07
CA THR A 736 17.43 24.79 4.75
C THR A 736 17.09 23.30 4.84
N SER A 737 15.80 22.98 4.69
CA SER A 737 15.34 21.62 4.36
C SER A 737 15.63 21.31 2.89
N LYS A 738 16.90 21.37 2.48
CA LYS A 738 17.35 21.09 1.10
C LYS A 738 18.16 19.80 0.99
N LEU A 739 18.09 18.93 1.99
CA LEU A 739 18.53 17.53 1.85
C LEU A 739 17.62 16.72 0.92
N ALA A 740 16.40 17.21 0.63
CA ALA A 740 15.45 16.51 -0.24
C ALA A 740 15.80 16.58 -1.74
N ASP A 741 16.36 17.69 -2.24
CA ASP A 741 16.49 17.95 -3.70
C ASP A 741 17.87 17.67 -4.32
N MET A 742 18.92 17.44 -3.52
CA MET A 742 20.20 17.01 -4.10
C MET A 742 20.14 15.52 -4.40
N ARG A 743 20.42 15.14 -5.65
CA ARG A 743 20.62 13.75 -6.07
C ARG A 743 21.63 13.11 -5.11
N LEU A 744 21.17 12.27 -4.18
CA LEU A 744 22.02 11.49 -3.26
C LEU A 744 23.14 10.75 -4.02
N ILE A 745 22.87 10.41 -5.28
CA ILE A 745 23.81 9.84 -6.25
C ILE A 745 25.02 10.76 -6.52
N GLU A 746 24.86 12.09 -6.54
CA GLU A 746 25.96 13.05 -6.68
C GLU A 746 26.79 13.16 -5.38
N GLN A 747 26.22 12.85 -4.22
CA GLN A 747 26.96 12.83 -2.94
C GLN A 747 27.85 11.59 -2.77
N LEU A 748 27.58 10.52 -3.52
CA LEU A 748 28.48 9.35 -3.62
C LEU A 748 29.74 9.66 -4.43
N LYS A 749 29.74 10.74 -5.23
CA LYS A 749 30.95 11.22 -5.89
C LYS A 749 31.79 11.97 -4.85
N VAL A 750 32.88 11.31 -4.43
CA VAL A 750 33.90 11.67 -3.42
C VAL A 750 34.37 13.14 -3.43
N GLU A 751 34.03 13.95 -4.43
CA GLU A 751 34.62 15.27 -4.67
C GLU A 751 33.95 16.47 -3.96
N THR A 752 32.77 16.34 -3.32
CA THR A 752 32.01 17.55 -2.86
C THR A 752 31.96 17.85 -1.35
N VAL A 753 32.70 17.14 -0.48
CA VAL A 753 32.61 17.37 0.99
C VAL A 753 33.65 18.36 1.54
N LYS A 754 34.52 18.94 0.70
CA LYS A 754 35.41 20.02 1.15
C LYS A 754 34.62 21.34 1.23
N ASP A 755 34.40 21.80 2.46
CA ASP A 755 33.93 23.16 2.82
C ASP A 755 32.53 23.57 2.33
N ARG A 756 31.48 22.90 2.84
CA ARG A 756 30.15 23.54 2.89
C ARG A 756 30.14 24.57 4.02
N GLU A 757 30.03 25.87 3.69
CA GLU A 757 29.85 26.95 4.68
C GLU A 757 28.57 26.76 5.51
N ASP A 758 27.60 26.06 4.92
CA ASP A 758 26.27 25.76 5.46
C ASP A 758 26.25 24.87 6.72
N SER A 759 27.40 24.43 7.21
CA SER A 759 27.50 23.49 8.34
C SER A 759 28.53 23.91 9.39
N LYS A 760 28.70 25.22 9.57
CA LYS A 760 29.59 25.82 10.59
C LYS A 760 28.78 26.61 11.62
N PHE A 761 29.00 26.37 12.91
CA PHE A 761 28.50 27.24 13.97
C PHE A 761 29.41 28.46 14.12
N SER A 762 28.84 29.64 14.00
CA SER A 762 29.53 30.91 14.24
C SER A 762 29.36 31.31 15.71
N ILE A 763 30.45 31.28 16.46
CA ILE A 763 30.44 31.41 17.91
C ILE A 763 31.43 32.49 18.36
N SER A 764 31.05 33.28 19.35
CA SER A 764 31.92 34.21 20.05
C SER A 764 31.78 34.07 21.57
N PHE A 765 32.72 34.63 22.33
CA PHE A 765 32.75 34.52 23.79
C PHE A 765 32.59 35.89 24.43
N LYS A 766 31.76 35.98 25.47
CA LYS A 766 31.54 37.23 26.19
C LYS A 766 32.85 37.69 26.86
N GLY A 767 33.40 38.82 26.39
CA GLY A 767 34.65 39.39 26.89
C GLY A 767 35.92 39.04 26.09
N ILE A 768 35.80 38.27 25.00
CA ILE A 768 36.92 37.94 24.09
C ILE A 768 36.53 38.35 22.66
N GLN A 769 37.35 39.19 22.01
CA GLN A 769 37.16 39.57 20.60
C GLN A 769 37.68 38.47 19.67
N SER A 770 37.02 37.32 19.65
CA SER A 770 37.34 36.19 18.76
C SER A 770 36.06 35.52 18.29
N LYS A 771 35.89 35.42 16.96
CA LYS A 771 34.80 34.69 16.30
C LYS A 771 35.36 33.38 15.78
N LEU A 772 34.79 32.27 16.23
CA LEU A 772 35.15 30.92 15.80
C LEU A 772 34.05 30.34 14.91
N ALA A 773 34.46 29.65 13.85
CA ALA A 773 33.58 28.86 13.00
C ALA A 773 33.83 27.37 13.27
N ILE A 774 32.89 26.70 13.94
CA ILE A 774 33.02 25.30 14.33
C ILE A 774 32.30 24.41 13.30
N PRO A 775 33.01 23.59 12.52
CA PRO A 775 32.41 22.69 11.56
C PRO A 775 31.67 21.55 12.29
N VAL A 776 30.41 21.32 11.92
CA VAL A 776 29.51 20.40 12.64
C VAL A 776 29.32 19.06 11.91
N LEU A 777 29.83 18.93 10.68
CA LEU A 777 29.64 17.72 9.84
C LEU A 777 30.39 16.49 10.36
N ARG A 778 31.55 16.68 11.00
CA ARG A 778 32.45 15.59 11.41
C ARG A 778 32.32 15.35 12.91
N ALA A 779 32.07 14.11 13.28
CA ALA A 779 32.09 13.65 14.67
C ALA A 779 33.55 13.42 15.10
N ASP A 780 34.24 14.50 15.44
CA ASP A 780 35.62 14.48 15.90
C ASP A 780 35.88 15.43 17.07
N LYS A 781 37.07 15.30 17.66
CA LYS A 781 37.58 16.18 18.70
C LYS A 781 38.60 17.12 18.09
N ARG A 782 38.32 18.42 18.08
CA ARG A 782 39.20 19.44 17.48
C ARG A 782 39.55 20.54 18.45
N PHE A 783 40.82 20.92 18.42
CA PHE A 783 41.34 22.07 19.13
C PHE A 783 41.15 23.35 18.29
N PHE A 784 40.66 24.41 18.91
CA PHE A 784 40.55 25.75 18.33
C PHE A 784 41.27 26.75 19.22
N SER A 785 42.24 27.49 18.67
CA SER A 785 42.87 28.63 19.38
C SER A 785 41.94 29.84 19.33
N LEU A 786 41.70 30.45 20.50
CA LEU A 786 40.93 31.68 20.62
C LEU A 786 41.74 32.92 20.26
N LYS A 787 43.06 32.80 20.01
CA LYS A 787 44.01 33.91 19.81
C LYS A 787 43.89 34.99 20.89
N HIS A 788 43.46 34.59 22.08
CA HIS A 788 43.30 35.45 23.24
C HIS A 788 44.36 35.08 24.27
N ARG A 789 45.03 36.09 24.81
CA ARG A 789 46.10 35.93 25.78
C ARG A 789 45.92 36.95 26.91
N LYS A 790 45.86 36.47 28.16
CA LYS A 790 45.94 37.35 29.33
C LYS A 790 47.42 37.57 29.68
N GLU A 791 47.74 38.69 30.29
CA GLU A 791 49.11 39.09 30.64
C GLU A 791 49.82 37.97 31.42
N GLY A 792 50.90 37.40 30.84
CA GLY A 792 51.63 36.28 31.43
C GLY A 792 51.06 34.86 31.20
N SER A 793 49.89 34.68 30.59
CA SER A 793 49.31 33.35 30.32
C SER A 793 49.68 32.79 28.93
N GLU A 794 49.50 31.49 28.73
CA GLU A 794 49.44 30.88 27.39
C GLU A 794 48.23 31.36 26.58
N GLU A 795 48.24 31.11 25.26
CA GLU A 795 47.08 31.35 24.41
C GLU A 795 45.93 30.42 24.79
N TRP A 796 44.75 31.01 24.93
CA TRP A 796 43.55 30.25 25.29
C TRP A 796 43.08 29.40 24.10
N GLY A 797 42.70 28.16 24.40
CA GLY A 797 42.15 27.25 23.42
C GLY A 797 40.99 26.45 23.99
N ILE A 798 40.10 26.04 23.10
CA ILE A 798 38.94 25.21 23.41
C ILE A 798 38.99 23.92 22.59
N VAL A 799 38.30 22.90 23.08
CA VAL A 799 38.06 21.66 22.36
C VAL A 799 36.58 21.59 22.00
N SER A 800 36.30 21.41 20.71
CA SER A 800 34.99 20.97 20.24
C SER A 800 34.97 19.45 20.23
N ASP A 801 34.08 18.85 21.02
CA ASP A 801 33.85 17.41 21.10
C ASP A 801 32.51 17.11 20.44
N ILE A 802 32.53 16.57 19.21
CA ILE A 802 31.34 16.31 18.41
C ILE A 802 31.06 14.81 18.40
N ILE A 803 29.88 14.42 18.86
CA ILE A 803 29.43 13.03 18.93
C ILE A 803 28.07 12.93 18.26
N VAL A 804 27.86 11.88 17.47
CA VAL A 804 26.54 11.58 16.89
C VAL A 804 25.92 10.43 17.67
N GLU A 805 24.78 10.69 18.30
CA GLU A 805 24.05 9.74 19.13
C GLU A 805 22.56 9.80 18.73
N GLU A 806 21.95 8.65 18.45
CA GLU A 806 20.52 8.55 18.08
C GLU A 806 20.06 9.49 16.93
N GLY A 807 20.94 9.76 15.95
CA GLY A 807 20.64 10.65 14.81
C GLY A 807 20.76 12.14 15.14
N SER A 808 21.21 12.50 16.35
CA SER A 808 21.48 13.87 16.78
C SER A 808 22.97 14.13 16.91
N THR A 809 23.43 15.26 16.39
CA THR A 809 24.83 15.70 16.48
C THR A 809 24.99 16.59 17.71
N ILE A 810 25.62 16.05 18.75
CA ILE A 810 25.88 16.74 20.02
C ILE A 810 27.26 17.39 19.93
N VAL A 811 27.30 18.71 19.92
CA VAL A 811 28.52 19.52 19.94
C VAL A 811 28.75 19.99 21.37
N THR A 812 29.79 19.49 22.03
CA THR A 812 30.17 19.95 23.37
C THR A 812 31.42 20.80 23.27
N LEU A 813 31.31 22.08 23.64
CA LEU A 813 32.44 22.99 23.72
C LEU A 813 32.99 22.98 25.14
N ARG A 814 34.25 22.62 25.29
CA ARG A 814 34.91 22.48 26.60
C ARG A 814 36.33 23.01 26.57
N SER A 815 36.95 23.13 27.74
CA SER A 815 38.37 23.44 27.82
C SER A 815 39.25 22.24 27.40
N ILE A 816 40.55 22.50 27.29
CA ILE A 816 41.56 21.48 26.96
C ILE A 816 41.76 20.42 28.04
N LEU A 817 41.39 20.68 29.29
CA LEU A 817 41.59 19.76 30.42
C LEU A 817 40.29 19.10 30.86
N GLN A 818 40.32 17.77 30.97
CA GLN A 818 39.22 16.96 31.47
C GLN A 818 39.75 16.04 32.58
N VAL A 819 39.09 16.06 33.74
CA VAL A 819 39.42 15.20 34.88
C VAL A 819 38.54 13.96 34.81
N HIS A 820 39.16 12.79 34.77
CA HIS A 820 38.47 11.49 34.89
C HIS A 820 38.70 10.93 36.28
N ASN A 821 37.62 10.51 36.93
CA ASN A 821 37.70 9.88 38.24
C ASN A 821 37.56 8.36 38.09
N HIS A 822 38.67 7.64 38.16
CA HIS A 822 38.68 6.17 38.18
C HIS A 822 38.58 5.57 39.59
N PHE A 823 38.38 6.42 40.62
CA PHE A 823 38.23 5.95 41.99
C PHE A 823 36.76 5.64 42.30
N ALA A 824 36.53 4.67 43.18
CA ALA A 824 35.20 4.30 43.65
C ALA A 824 34.51 5.39 44.51
N GLN A 825 35.20 6.48 44.84
CA GLN A 825 34.68 7.59 45.64
C GLN A 825 34.66 8.90 44.84
N PRO A 826 33.71 9.80 45.13
CA PRO A 826 33.64 11.09 44.46
C PRO A 826 34.82 12.01 44.86
N ILE A 827 35.43 12.67 43.87
CA ILE A 827 36.58 13.54 44.05
C ILE A 827 36.20 14.99 43.72
N SER A 828 36.40 15.90 44.66
CA SER A 828 36.21 17.33 44.47
C SER A 828 37.49 17.98 43.94
N VAL A 829 37.34 18.78 42.88
CA VAL A 829 38.45 19.46 42.19
C VAL A 829 38.40 20.94 42.51
N TYR A 830 39.54 21.51 42.88
CA TYR A 830 39.72 22.91 43.22
C TYR A 830 40.86 23.50 42.37
N TYR A 831 40.82 24.82 42.17
CA TYR A 831 41.87 25.58 41.49
C TYR A 831 42.23 26.84 42.27
N MET A 832 43.44 27.36 42.06
CA MET A 832 43.90 28.57 42.74
C MET A 832 43.28 29.83 42.12
N THR A 833 42.67 30.68 42.95
CA THR A 833 42.10 31.97 42.51
C THR A 833 43.18 33.01 42.16
N LYS A 834 42.79 34.08 41.44
CA LYS A 834 43.66 35.19 41.02
C LYS A 834 44.41 35.90 42.18
N ARG A 835 43.96 35.72 43.43
CA ARG A 835 44.56 36.29 44.64
C ARG A 835 45.68 35.43 45.23
N GLY A 836 45.92 34.23 44.69
CA GLY A 836 47.05 33.36 45.03
C GLY A 836 46.99 32.65 46.38
N ASN A 837 46.02 32.99 47.25
CA ASN A 837 45.91 32.45 48.61
C ASN A 837 44.60 31.70 48.89
N GLU A 838 43.65 31.67 47.94
CA GLU A 838 42.34 31.02 48.10
C GLU A 838 42.13 30.01 46.97
N VAL A 839 41.60 28.83 47.31
CA VAL A 839 41.22 27.78 46.35
C VAL A 839 39.70 27.79 46.16
N GLU A 840 39.25 27.76 44.92
CA GLU A 840 37.83 27.71 44.57
C GLU A 840 37.46 26.32 44.06
N CYS A 841 36.30 25.81 44.47
CA CYS A 841 35.81 24.50 44.05
C CYS A 841 35.21 24.60 42.64
N VAL A 842 35.73 23.80 41.72
CA VAL A 842 35.20 23.67 40.36
C VAL A 842 33.98 22.75 40.35
N GLY A 843 34.05 21.64 41.08
CA GLY A 843 32.99 20.64 41.14
C GLY A 843 33.47 19.28 41.66
N THR A 844 32.52 18.38 41.87
CA THR A 844 32.76 17.03 42.38
C THR A 844 32.51 16.00 41.28
N VAL A 845 33.51 15.17 40.98
CA VAL A 845 33.46 14.12 39.96
C VAL A 845 33.00 12.81 40.61
N ALA A 846 31.89 12.24 40.16
CA ALA A 846 31.39 10.93 40.60
C ALA A 846 32.36 9.79 40.21
N PRO A 847 32.24 8.59 40.82
CA PRO A 847 33.00 7.40 40.40
C PRO A 847 32.77 7.08 38.91
N ASP A 848 33.85 6.79 38.18
CA ASP A 848 33.90 6.60 36.72
C ASP A 848 33.33 7.78 35.91
N GLY A 849 33.16 8.94 36.56
CA GLY A 849 32.69 10.18 35.96
C GLY A 849 33.81 11.00 35.32
N LYS A 850 33.40 12.01 34.55
CA LYS A 850 34.28 13.00 33.93
C LYS A 850 33.82 14.41 34.26
N LEU A 851 34.75 15.32 34.47
CA LEU A 851 34.50 16.75 34.71
C LEU A 851 35.35 17.59 33.77
N ASN A 852 34.70 18.50 33.04
CA ASN A 852 35.37 19.48 32.20
C ASN A 852 35.68 20.73 33.04
N LEU A 853 36.94 21.16 33.01
CA LEU A 853 37.37 22.33 33.79
C LEU A 853 37.00 23.64 33.07
N PRO A 854 36.62 24.71 33.78
CA PRO A 854 36.37 26.00 33.15
C PRO A 854 37.69 26.63 32.66
N LEU A 855 37.63 27.41 31.59
CA LEU A 855 38.81 28.04 30.98
C LEU A 855 39.62 28.91 31.94
N ASP A 856 38.95 29.62 32.86
CA ASP A 856 39.62 30.43 33.88
C ASP A 856 40.40 29.59 34.91
N ALA A 857 40.02 28.32 35.13
CA ALA A 857 40.78 27.40 35.99
C ALA A 857 41.98 26.77 35.27
N VAL A 858 41.91 26.65 33.94
CA VAL A 858 43.00 26.13 33.11
C VAL A 858 44.07 27.20 32.88
N TYR A 859 43.66 28.40 32.45
CA TYR A 859 44.58 29.46 32.07
C TYR A 859 44.75 30.50 33.20
N THR A 860 45.53 30.13 34.21
CA THR A 860 45.85 31.03 35.33
C THR A 860 46.98 32.02 35.00
N PRO A 861 47.03 33.22 35.61
CA PRO A 861 48.07 34.23 35.33
C PRO A 861 49.50 33.78 35.67
N THR A 862 49.63 32.79 36.56
CA THR A 862 50.92 32.31 37.06
C THR A 862 51.61 31.31 36.13
N ASN A 863 50.98 30.87 35.02
CA ASN A 863 51.52 29.85 34.10
C ASN A 863 51.95 28.53 34.78
N ILE A 864 51.53 28.31 36.02
CA ILE A 864 51.73 27.08 36.77
C ILE A 864 50.33 26.56 37.08
N TYR A 865 50.04 25.34 36.63
CA TYR A 865 48.73 24.69 36.82
C TYR A 865 48.67 24.08 38.22
N TRP A 866 48.01 24.75 39.17
CA TRP A 866 47.77 24.23 40.53
C TRP A 866 46.34 23.69 40.61
N LEU A 867 46.18 22.41 40.27
CA LEU A 867 44.94 21.68 40.52
C LEU A 867 45.06 20.94 41.85
N PHE A 868 43.95 20.98 42.58
CA PHE A 868 43.85 20.54 43.95
C PHE A 868 42.71 19.54 44.05
N PHE A 869 42.97 18.35 44.59
CA PHE A 869 41.98 17.29 44.70
C PHE A 869 41.70 16.98 46.16
N SER A 870 40.42 16.82 46.52
CA SER A 870 39.97 16.38 47.83
C SER A 870 38.93 15.28 47.68
N VAL A 871 39.06 14.24 48.49
CA VAL A 871 38.10 13.14 48.59
C VAL A 871 37.09 13.47 49.69
N SER A 872 35.81 13.21 49.44
CA SER A 872 34.75 13.44 50.43
C SER A 872 35.09 12.77 51.77
N GLY A 873 35.27 13.57 52.83
CA GLY A 873 35.65 13.09 54.17
C GLY A 873 37.13 13.27 54.55
N TYR A 874 38.01 13.71 53.63
CA TYR A 874 39.43 13.97 53.92
C TYR A 874 39.80 15.44 53.65
N VAL A 875 40.37 16.10 54.67
CA VAL A 875 40.78 17.54 54.64
C VAL A 875 42.08 17.79 53.87
N ARG A 876 42.79 16.73 53.45
CA ARG A 876 44.07 16.89 52.73
C ARG A 876 43.81 17.18 51.25
N ILE A 877 44.19 18.38 50.84
CA ILE A 877 44.22 18.80 49.45
C ILE A 877 45.58 18.39 48.84
N VAL A 878 45.55 17.53 47.82
CA VAL A 878 46.78 17.12 47.12
C VAL A 878 47.07 18.11 45.99
N LEU A 879 48.24 18.74 46.02
CA LEU A 879 48.74 19.59 44.95
C LEU A 879 49.29 18.72 43.83
N CYS A 880 48.73 18.81 42.62
CA CYS A 880 49.30 18.21 41.43
C CYS A 880 49.94 19.30 40.55
N LYS A 881 51.26 19.23 40.38
CA LYS A 881 52.01 20.11 39.48
C LYS A 881 52.13 19.41 38.13
N GLN A 882 51.49 19.93 37.10
CA GLN A 882 51.46 19.29 35.78
C GLN A 882 52.85 19.39 35.10
N TYR A 883 53.52 18.25 34.93
CA TYR A 883 54.49 18.05 33.85
C TYR A 883 53.70 17.49 32.66
N TYR A 884 53.87 18.07 31.47
CA TYR A 884 53.26 17.56 30.24
C TYR A 884 53.61 16.07 30.07
N PHE A 885 52.65 15.18 30.31
CA PHE A 885 52.67 13.81 29.82
C PHE A 885 51.60 13.73 28.72
N LEU A 886 52.07 13.84 27.47
CA LEU A 886 51.34 13.37 26.31
C LEU A 886 51.30 11.83 26.39
N ALA A 887 50.10 11.27 26.42
CA ALA A 887 49.83 9.88 26.09
C ALA A 887 48.80 9.86 24.97
#